data_AF-A0A914CFN9-F1
#
_entry.id   AF-A0A914CFN9-F1
#
_cell.length_a   1.000
_cell.length_b   1.000
_cell.length_c   1.000
_cell.angle_alpha   90.00
_cell.angle_beta   90.00
_cell.angle_gamma   90.00
#
_symmetry.space_group_name_H-M   'P 1'
#
loop_
_entity.id
_entity.type
_entity.pdbx_description
1 polymer ?
#
loop_
_entity_poly.entity_id
_entity_poly.type
_entity_poly.pdbx_seq_one_letter_code
_entity_poly.pdbx_strand_id
1 'polypeptide(L)'
;MDPKLLTEKICLSYGCLWDDTIADNNISAPSCYFPPNTGYIVDGVQGDSTILKKDSNSIQCPYGKDGDEFEILRFTVKEIGAGLHIVIEPINAKRSVPNGGNYDNMTETMRNFYNYGIPIDVVTLDIDYMDKYKDFTFDKKNWSGLPALTEKLHNLGLKLEVVLDPGVEPTTDGWKRAQSMDASFVEWASQDLVPKHLQEKYPLVKDSKIMLYASWPDFHVAAPDFLDPLGKTAKWWASELEKFHESVDFDAIWLDLNEPSSFSTNVKIPWFWKNLKWHSKIKPLFCPLNNSKLEIPPYRTVSLYWWEIKGRPKDSPATNFLSSKTLCMEGRTGRGKHTVYDTHNIYGLFEAMASSEAVKKATGKRGLVVARFVVIPTTKYTHFRNHNHGEDEKDPAQWESVAIVSRKSNLFRYRHLPYLYSLLFSASIKGGTVIRPLFFEFPEDLITWNINFEFLWGSKMLVMPVVYPGAENVTGYLPPNAKWFSLYDYNYGSLVKSGYNTFPTPVEFLIPVFIRGGSIIPRQRPGMTTVESRKNEFQLVIAPDYGIPIDVVTLDIDYMDKYKGFTFDKKNWSGLPALAEKLHSLGLKLEIVLDPGVEPTTDGWKRAQSMDASFIEWASQDFVPKQLQEQYPFTKNSKVMLYASWPEFHVAAPDFLDPSGKTAKWWTSELERFHESVAFDSIWLDVNEPSSFATNEKIPWFWSTSKWHSEIKPLFCQLNQSKLEIPPYRTVSMFWWENEDRPGDSSATNFLSTKTLCMEGRAGRGQHTIYDTHNIYGLYEAMASSEAIKRATGKRGLVMARFVVIPTTKYTHFRNHNHGKVEKDPAQWVSVAKASRKANLFRYRHLPYLYSLHFSSSIKGGTVIRPLFFEFPEDPITWNINFEFLWGSKMLILPVVYPGATTVSGYLPTKAKWFSLYDYNYGGLVKSGNNTFPASVEFLIPVFVRGGSIIPRQRSGMTTVESRKNEFQLLIAPDTIQLDGRGINEKLELDRENHILNITSMHLIDLNKNGPVWMLTWNNL
;
A
#
# COMPACT_ATOMS: atom_id res chain seq x y z
N MET A 1 30.29 -28.48 11.98
CA MET A 1 29.18 -29.45 12.21
C MET A 1 27.85 -28.71 12.25
N ASP A 2 26.72 -29.40 12.02
CA ASP A 2 25.36 -28.87 12.24
C ASP A 2 25.20 -28.52 13.73
N PRO A 3 24.76 -27.29 14.10
CA PRO A 3 24.44 -26.94 15.49
C PRO A 3 23.44 -27.89 16.16
N LYS A 4 22.63 -28.63 15.38
CA LYS A 4 21.68 -29.65 15.88
C LYS A 4 22.31 -31.01 16.18
N LEU A 5 23.57 -31.26 15.82
CA LEU A 5 24.27 -32.52 16.09
C LEU A 5 25.13 -32.49 17.36
N LEU A 6 25.33 -31.31 17.97
CA LEU A 6 26.10 -31.18 19.20
C LEU A 6 25.23 -31.54 20.42
N THR A 7 25.54 -32.65 21.07
CA THR A 7 24.89 -33.09 22.31
C THR A 7 25.78 -32.81 23.52
N GLU A 8 25.19 -32.68 24.71
CA GLU A 8 25.93 -32.57 25.98
C GLU A 8 27.06 -33.61 26.08
N LYS A 9 26.76 -34.87 25.73
CA LYS A 9 27.73 -35.97 25.75
C LYS A 9 28.92 -35.72 24.81
N ILE A 10 28.69 -35.16 23.62
CA ILE A 10 29.75 -34.83 22.67
C ILE A 10 30.55 -33.64 23.21
N CYS A 11 29.89 -32.59 23.71
CA CYS A 11 30.55 -31.44 24.32
C CYS A 11 31.52 -31.84 25.44
N LEU A 12 31.04 -32.63 26.39
CA LEU A 12 31.83 -33.11 27.52
C LEU A 12 32.97 -34.04 27.05
N SER A 13 32.79 -34.78 25.96
CA SER A 13 33.87 -35.64 25.41
C SER A 13 35.06 -34.86 24.85
N TYR A 14 34.86 -33.60 24.46
CA TYR A 14 35.93 -32.68 24.05
C TYR A 14 36.52 -31.89 25.24
N GLY A 15 36.10 -32.18 26.49
CA GLY A 15 36.55 -31.48 27.69
C GLY A 15 35.92 -30.08 27.87
N CYS A 16 34.88 -29.76 27.11
CA CYS A 16 34.14 -28.50 27.20
C CYS A 16 33.09 -28.53 28.33
N LEU A 17 32.57 -27.36 28.71
CA LEU A 17 31.45 -27.20 29.63
C LEU A 17 30.14 -27.09 28.84
N TRP A 18 29.07 -27.65 29.41
CA TRP A 18 27.73 -27.61 28.84
C TRP A 18 26.78 -26.85 29.78
N ASP A 19 26.02 -25.90 29.24
CA ASP A 19 25.01 -25.12 29.96
C ASP A 19 23.77 -24.89 29.09
N ASP A 20 22.67 -25.53 29.50
CA ASP A 20 21.38 -25.46 28.81
C ASP A 20 20.67 -24.12 29.00
N THR A 21 21.03 -23.35 30.03
CA THR A 21 20.29 -22.15 30.43
C THR A 21 20.65 -20.89 29.64
N ILE A 22 21.80 -20.91 28.95
CA ILE A 22 22.32 -19.78 28.17
C ILE A 22 21.61 -19.66 26.80
N ALA A 23 21.22 -20.77 26.19
CA ALA A 23 20.57 -20.80 24.88
C ALA A 23 19.15 -20.18 24.89
N ASP A 24 18.43 -20.29 26.02
CA ASP A 24 17.06 -19.78 26.15
C ASP A 24 16.99 -18.25 26.30
N ASN A 25 18.07 -17.60 26.76
CA ASN A 25 18.09 -16.16 27.03
C ASN A 25 18.97 -15.36 26.04
N ASN A 26 19.84 -16.00 25.25
CA ASN A 26 20.71 -15.31 24.31
C ASN A 26 21.00 -16.18 23.07
N ILE A 27 20.28 -15.94 21.97
CA ILE A 27 20.31 -16.73 20.71
C ILE A 27 21.71 -16.83 20.07
N SER A 28 22.69 -16.05 20.52
CA SER A 28 24.05 -16.00 19.96
C SER A 28 25.09 -16.84 20.71
N ALA A 29 24.78 -17.38 21.90
CA ALA A 29 25.75 -18.11 22.71
C ALA A 29 25.48 -19.64 22.67
N PRO A 30 26.45 -20.47 22.27
CA PRO A 30 26.27 -21.92 22.22
C PRO A 30 26.20 -22.56 23.62
N SER A 31 25.38 -23.60 23.79
CA SER A 31 25.29 -24.40 25.02
C SER A 31 26.57 -25.14 25.38
N CYS A 32 27.52 -25.29 24.45
CA CYS A 32 28.83 -25.89 24.69
C CYS A 32 29.93 -24.83 24.57
N TYR A 33 30.72 -24.63 25.62
CA TYR A 33 31.79 -23.63 25.63
C TYR A 33 33.03 -24.12 26.39
N PHE A 34 34.15 -23.46 26.13
CA PHE A 34 35.45 -23.80 26.73
C PHE A 34 35.45 -23.53 28.24
N PRO A 35 36.13 -24.36 29.06
CA PRO A 35 36.37 -24.06 30.47
C PRO A 35 37.05 -22.70 30.66
N PRO A 36 36.77 -21.98 31.76
CA PRO A 36 37.47 -20.75 32.10
C PRO A 36 38.99 -20.96 32.08
N ASN A 37 39.72 -20.01 31.48
CA ASN A 37 41.18 -20.06 31.31
C ASN A 37 41.69 -21.12 30.32
N THR A 38 40.86 -21.58 29.37
CA THR A 38 41.30 -22.36 28.21
C THR A 38 40.99 -21.60 26.92
N GLY A 39 41.87 -21.65 25.92
CA GLY A 39 41.71 -20.93 24.64
C GLY A 39 42.98 -20.19 24.18
N TYR A 40 43.01 -18.87 24.29
CA TYR A 40 44.15 -18.07 23.86
C TYR A 40 44.62 -17.18 25.01
N ILE A 41 45.93 -17.15 25.23
CA ILE A 41 46.62 -16.29 26.19
C ILE A 41 47.20 -15.08 25.48
N VAL A 42 47.32 -13.95 26.18
CA VAL A 42 47.97 -12.76 25.64
C VAL A 42 49.45 -13.04 25.43
N ASP A 43 49.89 -13.00 24.16
CA ASP A 43 51.28 -13.18 23.73
C ASP A 43 52.02 -11.84 23.69
N GLY A 44 51.29 -10.73 23.51
CA GLY A 44 51.84 -9.37 23.56
C GLY A 44 50.84 -8.30 23.15
N VAL A 45 51.24 -7.03 23.20
CA VAL A 45 50.44 -5.89 22.71
C VAL A 45 51.27 -5.13 21.68
N GLN A 46 50.68 -4.83 20.53
CA GLN A 46 51.33 -4.14 19.42
C GLN A 46 50.41 -3.01 18.90
N GLY A 47 50.66 -1.77 19.34
CA GLY A 47 49.74 -0.65 19.10
C GLY A 47 48.42 -0.82 19.86
N ASP A 48 47.28 -0.55 19.19
CA ASP A 48 45.92 -0.72 19.74
C ASP A 48 45.43 -2.18 19.70
N SER A 49 46.32 -3.12 19.35
CA SER A 49 45.98 -4.53 19.16
C SER A 49 46.70 -5.41 20.18
N THR A 50 45.95 -6.27 20.87
CA THR A 50 46.45 -7.36 21.72
C THR A 50 46.61 -8.61 20.87
N ILE A 51 47.78 -9.23 20.91
CA ILE A 51 48.07 -10.50 20.23
C ILE A 51 47.78 -11.62 21.20
N LEU A 52 46.93 -12.55 20.79
CA LEU A 52 46.54 -13.72 21.56
C LEU A 52 47.13 -14.95 20.89
N LYS A 53 47.89 -15.75 21.61
CA LYS A 53 48.42 -17.03 21.15
C LYS A 53 47.64 -18.16 21.79
N LYS A 54 47.37 -19.21 21.04
CA LYS A 54 46.68 -20.40 21.56
C LYS A 54 47.47 -20.97 22.73
N ASP A 55 46.82 -21.15 23.88
CA ASP A 55 47.43 -21.81 25.04
C ASP A 55 47.71 -23.28 24.68
N SER A 56 48.87 -23.77 25.10
CA SER A 56 49.24 -25.19 25.03
C SER A 56 48.24 -26.13 25.70
N ASN A 57 47.50 -25.64 26.71
CA ASN A 57 46.46 -26.41 27.40
C ASN A 57 45.06 -26.29 26.77
N SER A 58 44.95 -25.57 25.64
CA SER A 58 43.66 -25.35 25.00
C SER A 58 43.11 -26.62 24.39
N ILE A 59 41.90 -26.96 24.82
CA ILE A 59 41.13 -28.07 24.26
C ILE A 59 40.66 -27.73 22.84
N GLN A 60 40.46 -28.77 22.04
CA GLN A 60 40.11 -28.64 20.63
C GLN A 60 38.68 -28.10 20.46
N CYS A 61 38.50 -27.18 19.52
CA CYS A 61 37.22 -26.55 19.21
C CYS A 61 36.20 -27.58 18.74
N PRO A 62 35.07 -27.75 19.45
CA PRO A 62 34.05 -28.74 19.10
C PRO A 62 33.30 -28.40 17.79
N TYR A 63 33.54 -27.21 17.22
CA TYR A 63 32.92 -26.74 15.98
C TYR A 63 33.85 -26.78 14.75
N GLY A 64 35.16 -26.94 14.94
CA GLY A 64 36.16 -26.96 13.85
C GLY A 64 36.34 -28.34 13.22
N LYS A 65 36.89 -28.41 12.00
CA LYS A 65 37.46 -29.66 11.47
C LYS A 65 38.89 -29.82 12.01
N ASP A 66 39.38 -31.04 12.15
CA ASP A 66 40.76 -31.32 12.56
C ASP A 66 41.75 -30.51 11.70
N GLY A 67 42.44 -29.54 12.31
CA GLY A 67 43.43 -28.69 11.64
C GLY A 67 43.02 -27.22 11.36
N ASP A 68 41.78 -26.79 11.65
CA ASP A 68 41.29 -25.43 11.38
C ASP A 68 41.54 -24.40 12.52
N GLU A 69 42.39 -24.71 13.49
CA GLU A 69 42.63 -23.83 14.65
C GLU A 69 43.78 -22.86 14.40
N PHE A 70 43.50 -21.56 14.52
CA PHE A 70 44.51 -20.51 14.36
C PHE A 70 45.49 -20.50 15.54
N GLU A 71 46.80 -20.48 15.30
CA GLU A 71 47.77 -20.43 16.41
C GLU A 71 47.87 -19.05 17.07
N ILE A 72 47.61 -17.98 16.30
CA ILE A 72 47.77 -16.60 16.74
C ILE A 72 46.61 -15.73 16.21
N LEU A 73 45.92 -15.06 17.11
CA LEU A 73 44.85 -14.10 16.85
C LEU A 73 45.30 -12.68 17.24
N ARG A 74 44.81 -11.68 16.51
CA ARG A 74 44.97 -10.26 16.81
C ARG A 74 43.62 -9.72 17.26
N PHE A 75 43.60 -9.08 18.42
CA PHE A 75 42.43 -8.53 19.11
C PHE A 75 42.57 -7.00 19.17
N THR A 76 41.77 -6.26 18.41
CA THR A 76 41.84 -4.79 18.37
C THR A 76 40.57 -4.22 18.97
N VAL A 77 40.70 -3.29 19.92
CA VAL A 77 39.57 -2.61 20.55
C VAL A 77 39.61 -1.14 20.18
N LYS A 78 38.54 -0.65 19.55
CA LYS A 78 38.33 0.78 19.28
C LYS A 78 37.03 1.25 19.89
N GLU A 79 37.06 2.39 20.57
CA GLU A 79 35.84 3.06 21.02
C GLU A 79 35.19 3.80 19.84
N ILE A 80 33.89 3.57 19.64
CA ILE A 80 33.05 4.29 18.68
C ILE A 80 31.82 4.81 19.43
N GLY A 81 31.86 6.08 19.83
CA GLY A 81 30.81 6.70 20.65
C GLY A 81 30.77 6.09 22.05
N ALA A 82 29.59 5.64 22.51
CA ALA A 82 29.42 4.96 23.81
C ALA A 82 29.58 3.43 23.74
N GLY A 83 29.97 2.87 22.58
CA GLY A 83 30.15 1.44 22.36
C GLY A 83 31.60 1.07 22.06
N LEU A 84 32.03 -0.10 22.54
CA LEU A 84 33.33 -0.70 22.21
C LEU A 84 33.19 -1.58 20.96
N HIS A 85 33.97 -1.29 19.93
CA HIS A 85 34.11 -2.12 18.74
C HIS A 85 35.35 -3.01 18.88
N ILE A 86 35.13 -4.33 18.93
CA ILE A 86 36.18 -5.33 19.16
C ILE A 86 36.32 -6.18 17.89
N VAL A 87 37.52 -6.21 17.31
CA VAL A 87 37.84 -6.96 16.08
C VAL A 87 38.85 -8.06 16.41
N ILE A 88 38.56 -9.31 16.01
CA ILE A 88 39.43 -10.48 16.22
C ILE A 88 39.80 -11.10 14.87
N GLU A 89 41.09 -11.12 14.52
CA GLU A 89 41.59 -11.57 13.20
C GLU A 89 42.77 -12.56 13.32
N PRO A 90 42.87 -13.62 12.49
CA PRO A 90 44.03 -14.51 12.48
C PRO A 90 45.23 -13.90 11.75
N ILE A 91 46.42 -13.92 12.38
CA ILE A 91 47.62 -13.22 11.84
C ILE A 91 48.26 -13.93 10.63
N ASN A 92 47.99 -15.22 10.43
CA ASN A 92 48.62 -16.04 9.39
C ASN A 92 47.72 -16.35 8.18
N ALA A 93 46.53 -15.77 8.06
CA ALA A 93 45.72 -15.88 6.85
C ALA A 93 46.34 -15.01 5.75
N LYS A 94 47.32 -15.54 5.01
CA LYS A 94 47.71 -14.97 3.72
C LYS A 94 46.48 -15.02 2.81
N ARG A 95 45.82 -13.86 2.61
CA ARG A 95 44.87 -13.65 1.50
C ARG A 95 45.62 -13.85 0.19
N SER A 96 45.67 -15.08 -0.30
CA SER A 96 45.97 -15.36 -1.69
C SER A 96 44.66 -15.31 -2.45
N VAL A 97 44.40 -14.20 -3.14
CA VAL A 97 43.30 -14.08 -4.11
C VAL A 97 43.72 -14.87 -5.35
N PRO A 98 43.06 -15.99 -5.71
CA PRO A 98 43.29 -16.65 -6.98
C PRO A 98 42.62 -15.84 -8.09
N ASN A 99 43.35 -15.55 -9.17
CA ASN A 99 42.77 -15.02 -10.39
C ASN A 99 41.83 -16.07 -11.02
N GLY A 100 40.55 -15.71 -11.14
CA GLY A 100 39.49 -16.52 -11.76
C GLY A 100 38.41 -16.95 -10.75
N GLY A 101 37.14 -16.71 -11.06
CA GLY A 101 36.02 -17.13 -10.22
C GLY A 101 35.99 -18.66 -10.10
N ASN A 102 36.23 -19.17 -8.90
CA ASN A 102 36.11 -20.59 -8.59
C ASN A 102 35.26 -20.78 -7.33
N TYR A 103 34.97 -22.04 -7.00
CA TYR A 103 34.13 -22.42 -5.86
C TYR A 103 34.59 -21.80 -4.51
N ASP A 104 35.90 -21.76 -4.26
CA ASP A 104 36.46 -21.31 -2.98
C ASP A 104 36.33 -19.79 -2.82
N ASN A 105 36.62 -19.02 -3.88
CA ASN A 105 36.47 -17.56 -3.88
C ASN A 105 35.02 -17.16 -3.58
N MET A 106 34.04 -17.81 -4.22
CA MET A 106 32.63 -17.52 -3.99
C MET A 106 32.22 -17.78 -2.53
N THR A 107 32.71 -18.88 -1.95
CA THR A 107 32.43 -19.22 -0.55
C THR A 107 33.06 -18.21 0.42
N GLU A 108 34.23 -17.66 0.09
CA GLU A 108 34.87 -16.59 0.85
C GLU A 108 34.10 -15.27 0.77
N THR A 109 33.70 -14.82 -0.43
CA THR A 109 32.89 -13.60 -0.60
C THR A 109 31.62 -13.67 0.25
N MET A 110 30.93 -14.81 0.21
CA MET A 110 29.73 -15.03 1.04
C MET A 110 30.01 -14.93 2.54
N ARG A 111 31.12 -15.51 3.00
CA ARG A 111 31.53 -15.44 4.42
C ARG A 111 31.81 -13.99 4.81
N ASN A 112 32.42 -13.20 3.93
CA ASN A 112 32.70 -11.78 4.19
C ASN A 112 31.41 -10.97 4.34
N PHE A 113 30.40 -11.17 3.47
CA PHE A 113 29.09 -10.53 3.62
C PHE A 113 28.43 -10.86 4.96
N TYR A 114 28.48 -12.13 5.36
CA TYR A 114 27.95 -12.58 6.65
C TYR A 114 28.67 -11.91 7.82
N ASN A 115 30.00 -11.90 7.81
CA ASN A 115 30.82 -11.31 8.88
C ASN A 115 30.56 -9.81 9.05
N TYR A 116 30.39 -9.07 7.94
CA TYR A 116 30.05 -7.65 8.00
C TYR A 116 28.56 -7.39 8.25
N GLY A 117 27.71 -8.43 8.31
CA GLY A 117 26.28 -8.30 8.51
C GLY A 117 25.57 -7.59 7.36
N ILE A 118 26.07 -7.76 6.12
CA ILE A 118 25.48 -7.20 4.89
C ILE A 118 24.39 -8.18 4.40
N PRO A 119 23.10 -7.77 4.39
CA PRO A 119 22.04 -8.63 3.84
C PRO A 119 22.24 -8.91 2.35
N ILE A 120 21.98 -10.16 1.95
CA ILE A 120 22.06 -10.67 0.57
C ILE A 120 20.96 -11.72 0.36
N ASP A 121 20.42 -11.81 -0.86
CA ASP A 121 19.42 -12.82 -1.24
C ASP A 121 19.85 -13.71 -2.39
N VAL A 122 20.66 -13.19 -3.31
CA VAL A 122 20.98 -13.84 -4.58
C VAL A 122 22.48 -13.86 -4.77
N VAL A 123 23.02 -15.05 -5.03
CA VAL A 123 24.38 -15.24 -5.53
C VAL A 123 24.28 -15.46 -7.03
N THR A 124 25.05 -14.71 -7.81
CA THR A 124 25.06 -14.79 -9.28
C THR A 124 26.36 -15.41 -9.76
N LEU A 125 26.28 -16.38 -10.67
CA LEU A 125 27.43 -16.98 -11.35
C LEU A 125 27.48 -16.53 -12.81
N ASP A 126 28.58 -15.90 -13.19
CA ASP A 126 28.93 -15.58 -14.57
C ASP A 126 29.46 -16.82 -15.31
N ILE A 127 29.79 -16.71 -16.60
CA ILE A 127 30.16 -17.80 -17.50
C ILE A 127 31.31 -18.71 -17.03
N ASP A 128 32.09 -18.30 -16.02
CA ASP A 128 33.19 -19.09 -15.44
C ASP A 128 32.74 -20.44 -14.87
N TYR A 129 31.47 -20.58 -14.47
CA TYR A 129 30.96 -21.86 -13.98
C TYR A 129 30.83 -22.90 -15.08
N MET A 130 30.69 -22.48 -16.33
CA MET A 130 30.38 -23.35 -17.47
C MET A 130 31.61 -24.16 -17.91
N ASP A 131 31.40 -25.38 -18.41
CA ASP A 131 32.50 -26.13 -19.03
C ASP A 131 32.87 -25.48 -20.36
N LYS A 132 33.97 -24.74 -20.37
CA LYS A 132 34.47 -23.99 -21.54
C LYS A 132 33.39 -23.08 -22.15
N TYR A 133 32.67 -22.37 -21.28
CA TYR A 133 31.65 -21.38 -21.65
C TYR A 133 30.46 -21.95 -22.44
N LYS A 134 30.22 -23.27 -22.38
CA LYS A 134 29.09 -23.91 -23.05
C LYS A 134 27.85 -23.86 -22.17
N ASP A 135 26.74 -23.30 -22.67
CA ASP A 135 25.47 -23.29 -21.96
C ASP A 135 25.01 -24.70 -21.54
N PHE A 136 24.24 -24.75 -20.45
CA PHE A 136 23.71 -25.99 -19.85
C PHE A 136 24.78 -26.98 -19.37
N THR A 137 25.99 -26.50 -19.11
CA THR A 137 27.08 -27.29 -18.54
C THR A 137 27.71 -26.57 -17.36
N PHE A 138 28.48 -27.30 -16.54
CA PHE A 138 29.39 -26.70 -15.57
C PHE A 138 30.73 -27.43 -15.55
N ASP A 139 31.81 -26.73 -15.25
CA ASP A 139 33.17 -27.28 -15.20
C ASP A 139 33.32 -28.22 -13.99
N LYS A 140 33.35 -29.53 -14.27
CA LYS A 140 33.47 -30.57 -13.24
C LYS A 140 34.83 -30.58 -12.53
N LYS A 141 35.81 -29.77 -12.95
CA LYS A 141 37.09 -29.60 -12.28
C LYS A 141 37.04 -28.43 -11.29
N ASN A 142 36.79 -27.21 -11.78
CA ASN A 142 36.85 -26.00 -10.96
C ASN A 142 35.54 -25.72 -10.19
N TRP A 143 34.43 -26.32 -10.62
CA TRP A 143 33.08 -26.13 -10.05
C TRP A 143 32.44 -27.46 -9.65
N SER A 144 33.25 -28.48 -9.30
CA SER A 144 32.76 -29.79 -8.85
C SER A 144 31.81 -29.73 -7.63
N GLY A 145 31.99 -28.74 -6.76
CA GLY A 145 31.15 -28.52 -5.58
C GLY A 145 29.87 -27.72 -5.83
N LEU A 146 29.61 -27.27 -7.07
CA LEU A 146 28.49 -26.36 -7.38
C LEU A 146 27.12 -26.87 -6.89
N PRO A 147 26.72 -28.14 -7.12
CA PRO A 147 25.43 -28.63 -6.60
C PRO A 147 25.31 -28.54 -5.07
N ALA A 148 26.39 -28.86 -4.34
CA ALA A 148 26.43 -28.78 -2.88
C ALA A 148 26.43 -27.34 -2.36
N LEU A 149 27.03 -26.40 -3.11
CA LEU A 149 26.92 -24.97 -2.80
C LEU A 149 25.47 -24.50 -2.93
N THR A 150 24.79 -24.85 -4.01
CA THR A 150 23.39 -24.48 -4.23
C THR A 150 22.48 -24.96 -3.10
N GLU A 151 22.63 -26.22 -2.68
CA GLU A 151 21.90 -26.75 -1.52
C GLU A 151 22.17 -25.94 -0.24
N LYS A 152 23.45 -25.61 0.02
CA LYS A 152 23.84 -24.75 1.15
C LYS A 152 23.23 -23.35 1.07
N LEU A 153 23.18 -22.74 -0.12
CA LEU A 153 22.52 -21.46 -0.34
C LEU A 153 21.06 -21.52 0.05
N HIS A 154 20.33 -22.54 -0.43
CA HIS A 154 18.91 -22.71 -0.14
C HIS A 154 18.64 -22.94 1.35
N ASN A 155 19.48 -23.71 2.04
CA ASN A 155 19.39 -23.92 3.48
C ASN A 155 19.57 -22.62 4.28
N LEU A 156 20.33 -21.66 3.76
CA LEU A 156 20.48 -20.32 4.33
C LEU A 156 19.38 -19.33 3.89
N GLY A 157 18.42 -19.77 3.09
CA GLY A 157 17.36 -18.92 2.54
C GLY A 157 17.81 -18.06 1.35
N LEU A 158 19.00 -18.29 0.81
CA LEU A 158 19.54 -17.61 -0.38
C LEU A 158 19.03 -18.28 -1.68
N LYS A 159 19.34 -17.64 -2.80
CA LYS A 159 18.94 -18.01 -4.16
C LYS A 159 20.16 -18.00 -5.08
N LEU A 160 20.14 -18.84 -6.10
CA LEU A 160 21.18 -18.90 -7.13
C LEU A 160 20.67 -18.35 -8.47
N GLU A 161 21.40 -17.39 -9.04
CA GLU A 161 21.22 -16.91 -10.41
C GLU A 161 22.40 -17.38 -11.27
N VAL A 162 22.12 -17.90 -12.47
CA VAL A 162 23.15 -18.33 -13.43
C VAL A 162 23.04 -17.57 -14.74
N VAL A 163 24.18 -17.20 -15.32
CA VAL A 163 24.23 -16.61 -16.67
C VAL A 163 23.97 -17.67 -17.73
N LEU A 164 23.27 -17.28 -18.79
CA LEU A 164 23.16 -18.05 -20.04
C LEU A 164 23.33 -17.11 -21.22
N ASP A 165 23.99 -17.60 -22.26
CA ASP A 165 24.09 -16.93 -23.54
C ASP A 165 23.14 -17.58 -24.56
N PRO A 166 22.75 -16.89 -25.65
CA PRO A 166 21.94 -17.49 -26.69
C PRO A 166 22.74 -18.47 -27.56
N GLY A 167 24.07 -18.41 -27.57
CA GLY A 167 24.90 -19.08 -28.56
C GLY A 167 25.14 -20.55 -28.27
N VAL A 168 24.49 -21.46 -29.00
CA VAL A 168 24.68 -22.90 -28.79
C VAL A 168 25.69 -23.51 -29.76
N GLU A 169 26.69 -24.18 -29.19
CA GLU A 169 27.77 -24.83 -29.94
C GLU A 169 27.29 -26.14 -30.60
N PRO A 170 27.49 -26.33 -31.93
CA PRO A 170 27.00 -27.47 -32.71
C PRO A 170 27.85 -28.73 -32.56
N THR A 171 28.48 -28.91 -31.39
CA THR A 171 29.21 -30.12 -30.99
C THR A 171 28.61 -30.74 -29.73
N THR A 172 27.73 -30.01 -29.04
CA THR A 172 27.20 -30.36 -27.71
C THR A 172 26.08 -31.37 -27.78
N ASP A 173 25.80 -32.06 -26.67
CA ASP A 173 24.62 -32.91 -26.59
C ASP A 173 23.31 -32.10 -26.58
N GLY A 174 23.36 -30.85 -26.09
CA GLY A 174 22.25 -29.89 -26.23
C GLY A 174 21.87 -29.66 -27.69
N TRP A 175 22.86 -29.53 -28.58
CA TRP A 175 22.65 -29.46 -30.03
C TRP A 175 21.95 -30.69 -30.61
N LYS A 176 22.45 -31.90 -30.28
CA LYS A 176 21.85 -33.16 -30.76
C LYS A 176 20.38 -33.26 -30.35
N ARG A 177 20.06 -32.82 -29.13
CA ARG A 177 18.69 -32.76 -28.64
C ARG A 177 17.86 -31.70 -29.37
N ALA A 178 18.44 -30.54 -29.66
CA ALA A 178 17.80 -29.52 -30.50
C ALA A 178 17.37 -30.09 -31.85
N GLN A 179 18.25 -30.86 -32.51
CA GLN A 179 17.93 -31.55 -33.76
C GLN A 179 16.83 -32.60 -33.59
N SER A 180 16.90 -33.42 -32.55
CA SER A 180 15.86 -34.44 -32.28
C SER A 180 14.48 -33.85 -32.03
N MET A 181 14.43 -32.62 -31.49
CA MET A 181 13.20 -31.89 -31.20
C MET A 181 12.78 -30.96 -32.35
N ASP A 182 13.51 -30.95 -33.47
CA ASP A 182 13.31 -30.04 -34.60
C ASP A 182 13.25 -28.57 -34.15
N ALA A 183 14.15 -28.19 -33.24
CA ALA A 183 14.38 -26.80 -32.85
C ALA A 183 14.99 -26.03 -34.03
N SER A 184 14.56 -24.78 -34.22
CA SER A 184 15.03 -23.92 -35.31
C SER A 184 16.15 -23.00 -34.81
N PHE A 185 17.07 -22.67 -35.71
CA PHE A 185 18.18 -21.74 -35.51
C PHE A 185 18.18 -20.69 -36.61
N VAL A 186 18.77 -19.53 -36.35
CA VAL A 186 18.93 -18.47 -37.37
C VAL A 186 19.71 -19.05 -38.55
N GLU A 187 19.15 -18.89 -39.75
CA GLU A 187 19.68 -19.49 -40.97
C GLU A 187 20.07 -18.43 -42.03
N TRP A 188 20.89 -18.81 -42.99
CA TRP A 188 21.14 -18.06 -44.21
C TRP A 188 19.91 -18.08 -45.13
N ALA A 189 19.70 -17.01 -45.92
CA ALA A 189 18.58 -16.93 -46.86
C ALA A 189 18.59 -18.04 -47.93
N SER A 190 19.77 -18.51 -48.35
CA SER A 190 19.93 -19.59 -49.31
C SER A 190 21.22 -20.38 -49.05
N GLN A 191 21.32 -21.59 -49.60
CA GLN A 191 22.49 -22.45 -49.45
C GLN A 191 23.77 -21.84 -50.07
N ASP A 192 23.63 -20.98 -51.08
CA ASP A 192 24.75 -20.34 -51.76
C ASP A 192 25.46 -19.28 -50.91
N LEU A 193 24.76 -18.72 -49.92
CA LEU A 193 25.33 -17.75 -48.97
C LEU A 193 26.09 -18.43 -47.83
N VAL A 194 25.93 -19.75 -47.67
CA VAL A 194 26.54 -20.52 -46.58
C VAL A 194 28.05 -20.63 -46.80
N PRO A 195 28.91 -20.17 -45.88
CA PRO A 195 30.35 -20.30 -46.04
C PRO A 195 30.78 -21.77 -45.91
N LYS A 196 30.92 -22.49 -47.04
CA LYS A 196 31.22 -23.94 -47.07
C LYS A 196 32.43 -24.32 -46.19
N HIS A 197 33.51 -23.56 -46.29
CA HIS A 197 34.74 -23.78 -45.50
C HIS A 197 34.55 -23.64 -43.97
N LEU A 198 33.45 -23.02 -43.53
CA LEU A 198 33.06 -22.88 -42.13
C LEU A 198 32.09 -24.00 -41.75
N GLN A 199 31.05 -24.23 -42.55
CA GLN A 199 30.02 -25.25 -42.34
C GLN A 199 30.62 -26.67 -42.30
N GLU A 200 31.56 -26.98 -43.19
CA GLU A 200 32.19 -28.30 -43.33
C GLU A 200 32.99 -28.72 -42.09
N LYS A 201 33.38 -27.79 -41.22
CA LYS A 201 34.09 -28.08 -39.96
C LYS A 201 33.20 -28.74 -38.91
N TYR A 202 31.87 -28.64 -39.06
CA TYR A 202 30.90 -29.04 -38.06
C TYR A 202 29.93 -30.08 -38.64
N PRO A 203 30.19 -31.38 -38.43
CA PRO A 203 29.40 -32.45 -39.04
C PRO A 203 27.89 -32.36 -38.78
N LEU A 204 27.48 -31.89 -37.60
CA LEU A 204 26.08 -31.78 -37.21
C LEU A 204 25.32 -30.66 -37.95
N VAL A 205 26.01 -29.69 -38.56
CA VAL A 205 25.36 -28.61 -39.35
C VAL A 205 25.80 -28.62 -40.81
N LYS A 206 26.52 -29.67 -41.23
CA LYS A 206 26.91 -29.88 -42.61
C LYS A 206 25.67 -29.86 -43.51
N ASP A 207 25.79 -29.20 -44.66
CA ASP A 207 24.74 -29.07 -45.67
C ASP A 207 23.43 -28.39 -45.18
N SER A 208 23.46 -27.76 -44.00
CA SER A 208 22.36 -26.91 -43.51
C SER A 208 22.57 -25.45 -43.90
N LYS A 209 21.52 -24.63 -43.72
CA LYS A 209 21.58 -23.17 -43.83
C LYS A 209 21.93 -22.49 -42.51
N ILE A 210 22.24 -23.21 -41.44
CA ILE A 210 22.43 -22.59 -40.11
C ILE A 210 23.58 -21.59 -40.12
N MET A 211 23.36 -20.40 -39.55
CA MET A 211 24.36 -19.34 -39.48
C MET A 211 25.25 -19.52 -38.24
N LEU A 212 26.54 -19.72 -38.47
CA LEU A 212 27.55 -19.88 -37.42
C LEU A 212 28.30 -18.56 -37.17
N TYR A 213 28.53 -18.23 -35.90
CA TYR A 213 29.25 -17.02 -35.49
C TYR A 213 30.15 -17.27 -34.27
N ALA A 214 30.95 -16.27 -33.90
CA ALA A 214 31.92 -16.35 -32.80
C ALA A 214 31.37 -15.73 -31.51
N SER A 215 31.41 -16.49 -30.42
CA SER A 215 31.07 -16.07 -29.05
C SER A 215 32.07 -16.67 -28.04
N TRP A 216 31.71 -16.81 -26.76
CA TRP A 216 32.56 -17.33 -25.68
C TRP A 216 33.05 -18.78 -25.84
N PRO A 217 32.27 -19.76 -26.36
CA PRO A 217 32.74 -21.14 -26.48
C PRO A 217 33.99 -21.31 -27.37
N ASP A 218 34.74 -22.40 -27.17
CA ASP A 218 35.95 -22.74 -27.95
C ASP A 218 35.68 -22.88 -29.47
N PHE A 219 34.41 -23.08 -29.87
CA PHE A 219 33.98 -23.26 -31.25
C PHE A 219 32.88 -22.27 -31.66
N HIS A 220 32.55 -22.20 -32.96
CA HIS A 220 31.44 -21.36 -33.44
C HIS A 220 30.11 -21.82 -32.85
N VAL A 221 29.22 -20.88 -32.61
CA VAL A 221 27.87 -21.10 -32.08
C VAL A 221 26.82 -20.75 -33.13
N ALA A 222 25.60 -21.23 -32.95
CA ALA A 222 24.42 -20.77 -33.68
C ALA A 222 23.37 -20.22 -32.71
N ALA A 223 22.61 -19.23 -33.16
CA ALA A 223 21.57 -18.58 -32.36
C ALA A 223 20.25 -19.34 -32.55
N PRO A 224 19.61 -19.86 -31.47
CA PRO A 224 18.28 -20.44 -31.53
C PRO A 224 17.28 -19.42 -32.09
N ASP A 225 16.39 -19.87 -32.96
CA ASP A 225 15.30 -19.05 -33.52
C ASP A 225 14.10 -19.07 -32.58
N PHE A 226 14.07 -18.14 -31.61
CA PHE A 226 12.96 -17.99 -30.67
C PHE A 226 11.67 -17.45 -31.32
N LEU A 227 11.73 -17.04 -32.59
CA LEU A 227 10.56 -16.69 -33.39
C LEU A 227 9.95 -17.90 -34.10
N ASP A 228 10.43 -19.13 -33.85
CA ASP A 228 9.87 -20.36 -34.42
C ASP A 228 8.35 -20.43 -34.16
N PRO A 229 7.51 -20.32 -35.21
CA PRO A 229 6.05 -20.31 -35.05
C PRO A 229 5.49 -21.67 -34.60
N LEU A 230 6.29 -22.75 -34.68
CA LEU A 230 5.91 -24.06 -34.18
C LEU A 230 6.19 -24.23 -32.68
N GLY A 231 6.89 -23.26 -32.06
CA GLY A 231 7.28 -23.28 -30.66
C GLY A 231 8.24 -24.42 -30.29
N LYS A 232 8.90 -25.06 -31.26
CA LYS A 232 9.80 -26.19 -31.00
C LYS A 232 11.11 -25.71 -30.38
N THR A 233 11.65 -24.58 -30.85
CA THR A 233 12.82 -23.94 -30.23
C THR A 233 12.57 -23.62 -28.75
N ALA A 234 11.44 -22.98 -28.42
CA ALA A 234 11.10 -22.65 -27.03
C ALA A 234 10.91 -23.90 -26.15
N LYS A 235 10.31 -24.97 -26.69
CA LYS A 235 10.17 -26.25 -25.98
C LYS A 235 11.49 -26.94 -25.74
N TRP A 236 12.39 -26.94 -26.72
CA TRP A 236 13.74 -27.47 -26.57
C TRP A 236 14.52 -26.67 -25.53
N TRP A 237 14.51 -25.34 -25.62
CA TRP A 237 15.14 -24.45 -24.64
C TRP A 237 14.65 -24.72 -23.21
N ALA A 238 13.33 -24.87 -23.03
CA ALA A 238 12.75 -25.25 -21.75
C ALA A 238 13.24 -26.63 -21.27
N SER A 239 13.36 -27.61 -22.16
CA SER A 239 13.86 -28.94 -21.79
C SER A 239 15.34 -28.96 -21.40
N GLU A 240 16.15 -28.05 -21.96
CA GLU A 240 17.57 -27.91 -21.57
C GLU A 240 17.70 -27.22 -20.20
N LEU A 241 16.90 -26.19 -19.94
CA LEU A 241 16.80 -25.56 -18.61
C LEU A 241 16.32 -26.54 -17.54
N GLU A 242 15.33 -27.38 -17.81
CA GLU A 242 14.86 -28.42 -16.89
C GLU A 242 15.98 -29.41 -16.53
N LYS A 243 16.69 -29.92 -17.55
CA LYS A 243 17.80 -30.86 -17.33
C LYS A 243 18.98 -30.22 -16.61
N PHE A 244 19.27 -28.96 -16.91
CA PHE A 244 20.32 -28.25 -16.21
C PHE A 244 19.92 -27.98 -14.75
N HIS A 245 18.64 -27.68 -14.50
CA HIS A 245 18.10 -27.50 -13.15
C HIS A 245 18.18 -28.78 -12.30
N GLU A 246 17.99 -29.96 -12.91
CA GLU A 246 18.22 -31.26 -12.25
C GLU A 246 19.68 -31.45 -11.80
N SER A 247 20.62 -30.79 -12.47
CA SER A 247 22.05 -30.86 -12.13
C SER A 247 22.49 -29.75 -11.17
N VAL A 248 21.91 -28.55 -11.31
CA VAL A 248 22.19 -27.36 -10.51
C VAL A 248 20.86 -26.67 -10.22
N ASP A 249 20.40 -26.73 -8.97
CA ASP A 249 19.09 -26.20 -8.52
C ASP A 249 19.06 -24.64 -8.48
N PHE A 250 19.20 -23.99 -9.64
CA PHE A 250 19.17 -22.53 -9.77
C PHE A 250 17.74 -21.98 -9.61
N ASP A 251 17.60 -20.75 -9.10
CA ASP A 251 16.29 -20.08 -8.92
C ASP A 251 16.00 -19.02 -9.99
N ALA A 252 17.04 -18.52 -10.65
CA ALA A 252 16.97 -17.42 -11.61
C ALA A 252 18.01 -17.59 -12.72
N ILE A 253 17.76 -16.92 -13.85
CA ILE A 253 18.74 -16.86 -14.96
C ILE A 253 18.96 -15.42 -15.41
N TRP A 254 20.19 -15.13 -15.81
CA TRP A 254 20.58 -13.90 -16.47
C TRP A 254 20.94 -14.21 -17.93
N LEU A 255 20.10 -13.75 -18.87
CA LEU A 255 20.37 -13.81 -20.30
C LEU A 255 21.33 -12.69 -20.70
N ASP A 256 22.54 -13.05 -21.09
CA ASP A 256 23.54 -12.14 -21.62
C ASP A 256 23.77 -12.37 -23.13
N LEU A 257 24.49 -11.46 -23.78
CA LEU A 257 24.81 -11.52 -25.22
C LEU A 257 23.60 -11.62 -26.17
N ASN A 258 22.40 -11.24 -25.73
CA ASN A 258 21.16 -11.52 -26.43
C ASN A 258 20.61 -10.43 -27.37
N GLU A 259 21.48 -9.56 -27.90
CA GLU A 259 21.10 -8.65 -28.98
C GLU A 259 20.63 -9.35 -30.26
N PRO A 260 21.19 -10.48 -30.76
CA PRO A 260 22.30 -11.33 -30.30
C PRO A 260 23.70 -10.82 -30.68
N SER A 261 24.66 -10.94 -29.76
CA SER A 261 26.03 -10.44 -29.93
C SER A 261 26.93 -11.40 -30.71
N SER A 262 27.80 -10.87 -31.56
CA SER A 262 28.87 -11.62 -32.23
C SER A 262 30.20 -10.87 -32.09
N PHE A 263 31.27 -11.57 -31.71
CA PHE A 263 32.53 -10.91 -31.38
C PHE A 263 33.29 -10.37 -32.60
N SER A 264 33.00 -10.87 -33.80
CA SER A 264 33.88 -10.66 -34.96
C SER A 264 33.18 -10.48 -36.31
N THR A 265 31.87 -10.30 -36.38
CA THR A 265 31.19 -10.15 -37.69
C THR A 265 31.79 -9.02 -38.53
N ASN A 266 32.20 -9.35 -39.76
CA ASN A 266 32.90 -8.50 -40.73
C ASN A 266 34.26 -7.96 -40.27
N VAL A 267 34.85 -8.51 -39.21
CA VAL A 267 36.17 -8.10 -38.69
C VAL A 267 37.26 -9.00 -39.24
N LYS A 268 38.27 -8.44 -39.91
CA LYS A 268 39.39 -9.23 -40.47
C LYS A 268 40.34 -9.76 -39.39
N ILE A 269 40.63 -8.95 -38.37
CA ILE A 269 41.54 -9.29 -37.27
C ILE A 269 40.78 -9.05 -35.96
N PRO A 270 40.04 -10.03 -35.44
CA PRO A 270 39.34 -9.88 -34.17
C PRO A 270 40.30 -9.73 -33.00
N TRP A 271 39.86 -8.98 -31.99
CA TRP A 271 40.64 -8.69 -30.78
C TRP A 271 41.04 -9.96 -30.02
N PHE A 272 40.15 -10.97 -29.99
CA PHE A 272 40.37 -12.20 -29.25
C PHE A 272 41.49 -13.07 -29.83
N TRP A 273 41.89 -12.90 -31.10
CA TRP A 273 43.05 -13.62 -31.64
C TRP A 273 44.37 -13.23 -30.97
N LYS A 274 44.45 -12.01 -30.43
CA LYS A 274 45.64 -11.52 -29.70
C LYS A 274 45.56 -11.83 -28.22
N ASN A 275 44.36 -11.74 -27.64
CA ASN A 275 44.18 -11.77 -26.18
C ASN A 275 43.74 -13.13 -25.63
N LEU A 276 43.07 -13.97 -26.45
CA LEU A 276 42.51 -15.26 -26.04
C LEU A 276 43.15 -16.37 -26.88
N LYS A 277 44.25 -16.96 -26.37
CA LYS A 277 45.04 -17.96 -27.12
C LYS A 277 44.22 -19.19 -27.54
N TRP A 278 43.20 -19.57 -26.77
CA TRP A 278 42.30 -20.69 -27.11
C TRP A 278 41.30 -20.35 -28.23
N HIS A 279 40.98 -19.07 -28.44
CA HIS A 279 40.07 -18.58 -29.49
C HIS A 279 40.76 -18.21 -30.82
N SER A 280 42.09 -18.33 -30.92
CA SER A 280 42.84 -17.90 -32.11
C SER A 280 42.47 -18.64 -33.41
N LYS A 281 41.75 -19.77 -33.30
CA LYS A 281 41.36 -20.63 -34.43
C LYS A 281 39.94 -20.38 -34.95
N ILE A 282 39.11 -19.61 -34.23
CA ILE A 282 37.75 -19.26 -34.65
C ILE A 282 37.82 -18.22 -35.76
N LYS A 283 37.12 -18.48 -36.88
CA LYS A 283 37.11 -17.57 -38.03
C LYS A 283 35.93 -16.59 -37.90
N PRO A 284 36.13 -15.30 -38.19
CA PRO A 284 35.05 -14.33 -38.23
C PRO A 284 33.92 -14.69 -39.20
N LEU A 285 32.69 -14.36 -38.82
CA LEU A 285 31.52 -14.36 -39.73
C LEU A 285 31.66 -13.20 -40.72
N PHE A 286 31.48 -13.47 -42.01
CA PHE A 286 31.46 -12.44 -43.06
C PHE A 286 30.11 -12.44 -43.78
N CYS A 287 29.45 -11.29 -43.78
CA CYS A 287 28.16 -11.10 -44.43
C CYS A 287 28.32 -10.71 -45.92
N PRO A 288 27.30 -10.92 -46.75
CA PRO A 288 27.32 -10.48 -48.15
C PRO A 288 27.10 -8.95 -48.23
N LEU A 289 28.21 -8.19 -48.26
CA LEU A 289 28.18 -6.72 -48.18
C LEU A 289 27.93 -6.02 -49.53
N ASN A 290 28.23 -6.68 -50.65
CA ASN A 290 28.11 -6.08 -51.98
C ASN A 290 26.64 -5.89 -52.37
N ASN A 291 26.21 -4.64 -52.60
CA ASN A 291 24.86 -4.25 -53.01
C ASN A 291 23.71 -4.71 -52.06
N SER A 292 24.00 -5.11 -50.82
CA SER A 292 22.94 -5.48 -49.87
C SER A 292 22.23 -4.23 -49.35
N LYS A 293 20.95 -4.12 -49.69
CA LYS A 293 20.04 -3.09 -49.17
C LYS A 293 19.62 -3.34 -47.72
N LEU A 294 19.95 -4.51 -47.16
CA LEU A 294 19.68 -4.85 -45.77
C LEU A 294 20.87 -4.49 -44.87
N GLU A 295 22.10 -4.74 -45.32
CA GLU A 295 23.30 -4.37 -44.55
C GLU A 295 23.60 -2.86 -44.59
N ILE A 296 23.28 -2.22 -45.72
CA ILE A 296 23.35 -0.77 -45.92
C ILE A 296 21.95 -0.29 -46.34
N PRO A 297 21.05 -0.01 -45.38
CA PRO A 297 19.72 0.46 -45.70
C PRO A 297 19.75 1.80 -46.46
N PRO A 298 18.76 2.09 -47.31
CA PRO A 298 18.67 3.37 -48.03
C PRO A 298 18.71 4.59 -47.09
N TYR A 299 18.18 4.44 -45.87
CA TYR A 299 18.32 5.40 -44.79
C TYR A 299 19.27 4.83 -43.73
N ARG A 300 20.46 5.44 -43.60
CA ARG A 300 21.45 5.01 -42.62
C ARG A 300 21.07 5.51 -41.22
N THR A 301 20.99 4.58 -40.27
CA THR A 301 20.77 4.91 -38.86
C THR A 301 22.00 5.61 -38.27
N VAL A 302 21.82 6.36 -37.18
CA VAL A 302 22.94 7.04 -36.50
C VAL A 302 24.03 6.03 -36.08
N SER A 303 23.66 4.80 -35.72
CA SER A 303 24.60 3.71 -35.46
C SER A 303 25.58 3.41 -36.60
N LEU A 304 25.21 3.66 -37.87
CA LEU A 304 26.11 3.52 -39.01
C LEU A 304 27.05 4.74 -39.17
N TYR A 305 26.61 5.93 -38.75
CA TYR A 305 27.38 7.19 -38.81
C TYR A 305 28.29 7.45 -37.60
N TRP A 306 27.87 7.07 -36.38
CA TRP A 306 28.55 7.42 -35.12
C TRP A 306 30.00 6.92 -35.06
N TRP A 307 30.24 5.74 -35.63
CA TRP A 307 31.56 5.12 -35.72
C TRP A 307 32.47 5.74 -36.81
N GLU A 308 31.91 6.50 -37.75
CA GLU A 308 32.69 7.29 -38.73
C GLU A 308 33.23 8.59 -38.09
N ILE A 309 32.56 9.15 -37.07
CA ILE A 309 32.84 10.49 -36.52
C ILE A 309 33.82 10.48 -35.32
N LYS A 310 33.82 9.46 -34.44
CA LYS A 310 34.56 9.49 -33.15
C LYS A 310 36.01 8.95 -33.16
N GLY A 311 36.61 8.74 -34.33
CA GLY A 311 37.98 8.22 -34.41
C GLY A 311 37.99 6.69 -34.44
N ARG A 312 38.37 6.20 -35.62
CA ARG A 312 38.36 4.81 -36.05
C ARG A 312 39.43 3.97 -35.31
N PRO A 313 39.14 2.76 -34.81
CA PRO A 313 40.19 1.79 -34.53
C PRO A 313 40.90 1.47 -35.85
N LYS A 314 42.24 1.60 -35.92
CA LYS A 314 43.04 1.44 -37.16
C LYS A 314 42.78 0.13 -37.93
N ASP A 315 42.15 -0.85 -37.29
CA ASP A 315 41.99 -2.22 -37.78
C ASP A 315 40.56 -2.54 -38.29
N SER A 316 39.63 -1.57 -38.31
CA SER A 316 38.23 -1.78 -38.75
C SER A 316 37.99 -1.39 -40.23
N PRO A 317 37.25 -2.19 -41.04
CA PRO A 317 36.93 -1.86 -42.43
C PRO A 317 36.22 -0.50 -42.57
N ALA A 318 36.28 0.10 -43.77
CA ALA A 318 35.97 1.50 -44.04
C ALA A 318 34.48 1.90 -43.99
N THR A 319 33.59 0.96 -43.69
CA THR A 319 32.14 1.16 -43.62
C THR A 319 31.58 0.25 -42.53
N ASN A 320 30.82 0.80 -41.58
CA ASN A 320 30.07 -0.02 -40.63
C ASN A 320 28.78 -0.49 -41.31
N PHE A 321 28.40 -1.74 -41.03
CA PHE A 321 27.17 -2.37 -41.51
C PHE A 321 26.24 -2.64 -40.34
N LEU A 322 24.96 -2.86 -40.58
CA LEU A 322 24.04 -3.23 -39.50
C LEU A 322 24.48 -4.54 -38.81
N SER A 323 25.10 -5.47 -39.53
CA SER A 323 25.69 -6.70 -38.98
C SER A 323 26.96 -6.51 -38.13
N SER A 324 27.44 -5.29 -37.93
CA SER A 324 28.65 -5.05 -37.13
C SER A 324 28.43 -5.53 -35.69
N LYS A 325 29.21 -6.52 -35.25
CA LYS A 325 29.11 -7.16 -33.92
C LYS A 325 27.79 -7.91 -33.64
N THR A 326 27.06 -8.29 -34.69
CA THR A 326 25.83 -9.09 -34.61
C THR A 326 25.73 -10.05 -35.81
N LEU A 327 24.60 -10.71 -36.02
CA LEU A 327 24.35 -11.62 -37.15
C LEU A 327 24.15 -10.86 -38.47
N CYS A 328 24.24 -11.56 -39.60
CA CYS A 328 24.01 -10.95 -40.92
C CYS A 328 22.53 -10.62 -41.12
N MET A 329 22.23 -9.44 -41.67
CA MET A 329 20.87 -8.94 -41.88
C MET A 329 20.10 -9.74 -42.95
N GLU A 330 20.82 -10.38 -43.87
CA GLU A 330 20.29 -11.36 -44.84
C GLU A 330 19.88 -12.69 -44.20
N GLY A 331 20.19 -12.91 -42.92
CA GLY A 331 19.76 -14.09 -42.19
C GLY A 331 18.24 -14.20 -42.10
N ARG A 332 17.73 -15.38 -41.76
CA ARG A 332 16.31 -15.68 -41.62
C ARG A 332 15.97 -16.23 -40.25
N THR A 333 14.79 -15.84 -39.80
CA THR A 333 14.14 -16.24 -38.54
C THR A 333 12.69 -16.65 -38.82
N GLY A 334 12.01 -17.23 -37.82
CA GLY A 334 10.69 -17.81 -37.96
C GLY A 334 10.62 -18.94 -38.99
N ARG A 335 11.66 -19.81 -39.04
CA ARG A 335 11.82 -20.85 -40.08
C ARG A 335 11.83 -20.30 -41.51
N GLY A 336 12.67 -19.30 -41.77
CA GLY A 336 12.84 -18.75 -43.12
C GLY A 336 11.86 -17.63 -43.49
N LYS A 337 10.85 -17.35 -42.66
CA LYS A 337 9.74 -16.43 -42.98
C LYS A 337 10.11 -14.96 -42.87
N HIS A 338 10.99 -14.62 -41.93
CA HIS A 338 11.36 -13.24 -41.64
C HIS A 338 12.86 -13.05 -41.83
N THR A 339 13.29 -11.81 -42.09
CA THR A 339 14.71 -11.48 -42.13
C THR A 339 15.22 -11.15 -40.73
N VAL A 340 16.52 -11.33 -40.49
CA VAL A 340 17.18 -10.81 -39.29
C VAL A 340 17.05 -9.28 -39.27
N TYR A 341 17.10 -8.61 -40.42
CA TYR A 341 16.84 -7.17 -40.53
C TYR A 341 15.53 -6.75 -39.84
N ASP A 342 14.43 -7.49 -40.07
CA ASP A 342 13.12 -7.18 -39.49
C ASP A 342 13.00 -7.61 -38.02
N THR A 343 13.79 -8.58 -37.58
CA THR A 343 13.56 -9.29 -36.30
C THR A 343 14.69 -9.11 -35.27
N HIS A 344 15.80 -8.46 -35.63
CA HIS A 344 16.96 -8.30 -34.76
C HIS A 344 16.59 -7.70 -33.40
N ASN A 345 15.88 -6.56 -33.40
CA ASN A 345 15.53 -5.85 -32.16
C ASN A 345 14.52 -6.60 -31.26
N ILE A 346 13.85 -7.64 -31.76
CA ILE A 346 12.91 -8.44 -30.97
C ILE A 346 13.50 -9.78 -30.52
N TYR A 347 14.72 -10.13 -30.94
CA TYR A 347 15.34 -11.41 -30.60
C TYR A 347 15.39 -11.66 -29.08
N GLY A 348 16.03 -10.77 -28.32
CA GLY A 348 16.15 -10.89 -26.86
C GLY A 348 14.80 -10.84 -26.12
N LEU A 349 13.76 -10.22 -26.70
CA LEU A 349 12.41 -10.27 -26.14
C LEU A 349 11.82 -11.69 -26.24
N PHE A 350 11.92 -12.33 -27.40
CA PHE A 350 11.38 -13.69 -27.60
C PHE A 350 12.16 -14.74 -26.81
N GLU A 351 13.48 -14.56 -26.68
CA GLU A 351 14.30 -15.36 -25.78
C GLU A 351 13.86 -15.18 -24.32
N ALA A 352 13.71 -13.95 -23.84
CA ALA A 352 13.26 -13.68 -22.47
C ALA A 352 11.88 -14.27 -22.19
N MET A 353 10.97 -14.23 -23.17
CA MET A 353 9.64 -14.86 -23.07
C MET A 353 9.74 -16.38 -22.94
N ALA A 354 10.51 -17.03 -23.82
CA ALA A 354 10.73 -18.48 -23.79
C ALA A 354 11.39 -18.92 -22.46
N SER A 355 12.40 -18.17 -22.05
CA SER A 355 13.15 -18.36 -20.81
C SER A 355 12.29 -18.16 -19.56
N SER A 356 11.39 -17.18 -19.55
CA SER A 356 10.50 -16.95 -18.41
C SER A 356 9.54 -18.12 -18.17
N GLU A 357 8.99 -18.72 -19.23
CA GLU A 357 8.13 -19.90 -19.08
C GLU A 357 8.97 -21.14 -18.73
N ALA A 358 10.16 -21.27 -19.30
CA ALA A 358 11.08 -22.36 -19.02
C ALA A 358 11.53 -22.39 -17.55
N VAL A 359 11.97 -21.26 -16.97
CA VAL A 359 12.38 -21.18 -15.55
C VAL A 359 11.21 -21.52 -14.63
N LYS A 360 10.00 -21.02 -14.95
CA LYS A 360 8.81 -21.34 -14.18
C LYS A 360 8.50 -22.84 -14.20
N LYS A 361 8.68 -23.48 -15.36
CA LYS A 361 8.47 -24.92 -15.53
C LYS A 361 9.54 -25.75 -14.80
N ALA A 362 10.82 -25.39 -14.95
CA ALA A 362 11.94 -26.07 -14.34
C ALA A 362 11.92 -25.98 -12.80
N THR A 363 11.69 -24.79 -12.26
CA THR A 363 11.78 -24.54 -10.80
C THR A 363 10.46 -24.79 -10.04
N GLY A 364 9.33 -24.88 -10.75
CA GLY A 364 7.98 -24.86 -10.14
C GLY A 364 7.62 -23.56 -9.42
N LYS A 365 8.46 -22.53 -9.49
CA LYS A 365 8.30 -21.23 -8.83
C LYS A 365 8.01 -20.14 -9.87
N ARG A 366 7.74 -18.91 -9.43
CA ARG A 366 7.58 -17.76 -10.35
C ARG A 366 8.83 -17.49 -11.19
N GLY A 367 10.02 -17.76 -10.64
CA GLY A 367 11.32 -17.54 -11.29
C GLY A 367 11.68 -16.07 -11.51
N LEU A 368 12.96 -15.79 -11.78
CA LEU A 368 13.44 -14.49 -12.24
C LEU A 368 14.25 -14.70 -13.53
N VAL A 369 13.99 -13.83 -14.51
CA VAL A 369 14.80 -13.69 -15.72
C VAL A 369 15.28 -12.25 -15.79
N VAL A 370 16.59 -12.07 -15.78
CA VAL A 370 17.24 -10.78 -16.10
C VAL A 370 17.74 -10.90 -17.52
N ALA A 371 17.44 -9.94 -18.39
CA ALA A 371 17.88 -9.98 -19.78
C ALA A 371 18.60 -8.67 -20.12
N ARG A 372 19.73 -8.76 -20.83
CA ARG A 372 20.49 -7.58 -21.23
C ARG A 372 19.71 -6.71 -22.23
N PHE A 373 19.23 -7.31 -23.31
CA PHE A 373 18.53 -6.60 -24.37
C PHE A 373 17.07 -7.06 -24.49
N VAL A 374 16.13 -6.11 -24.30
CA VAL A 374 14.69 -6.32 -24.51
C VAL A 374 14.09 -5.02 -25.03
N VAL A 375 13.33 -5.08 -26.13
CA VAL A 375 12.70 -3.87 -26.73
C VAL A 375 11.53 -3.33 -25.90
N ILE A 376 10.84 -4.20 -25.14
CA ILE A 376 9.76 -3.82 -24.21
C ILE A 376 10.11 -4.38 -22.82
N PRO A 377 10.60 -3.55 -21.89
CA PRO A 377 10.99 -4.03 -20.57
C PRO A 377 9.75 -4.47 -19.78
N THR A 378 9.80 -5.67 -19.20
CA THR A 378 8.74 -6.23 -18.35
C THR A 378 9.29 -6.60 -16.97
N THR A 379 9.94 -5.65 -16.31
CA THR A 379 10.57 -5.90 -15.01
C THR A 379 9.52 -6.07 -13.91
N LYS A 380 9.44 -7.28 -13.33
CA LYS A 380 8.51 -7.62 -12.22
C LYS A 380 9.18 -7.60 -10.84
N TYR A 381 10.45 -7.18 -10.77
CA TYR A 381 11.29 -7.26 -9.58
C TYR A 381 12.12 -5.98 -9.41
N THR A 382 12.58 -5.71 -8.18
CA THR A 382 13.60 -4.67 -7.98
C THR A 382 14.98 -5.29 -8.16
N HIS A 383 15.82 -4.70 -9.00
CA HIS A 383 17.15 -5.23 -9.31
C HIS A 383 18.23 -4.36 -8.64
N PHE A 384 18.94 -4.93 -7.67
CA PHE A 384 20.05 -4.30 -6.95
C PHE A 384 21.18 -5.33 -6.87
N ARG A 385 22.15 -5.20 -7.78
CA ARG A 385 23.25 -6.16 -7.99
C ARG A 385 24.58 -5.41 -8.05
N ASN A 386 25.60 -5.93 -7.38
CA ASN A 386 26.99 -5.54 -7.62
C ASN A 386 27.60 -6.52 -8.62
N HIS A 387 28.18 -6.02 -9.70
CA HIS A 387 28.78 -6.80 -10.78
C HIS A 387 30.03 -6.09 -11.32
N ASN A 388 31.04 -6.85 -11.76
CA ASN A 388 32.33 -6.30 -12.19
C ASN A 388 32.95 -7.13 -13.32
N HIS A 389 33.69 -6.47 -14.22
CA HIS A 389 34.45 -7.10 -15.32
C HIS A 389 35.97 -6.86 -15.21
N GLY A 390 36.45 -6.31 -14.10
CA GLY A 390 37.87 -6.03 -13.85
C GLY A 390 38.56 -7.10 -13.01
N GLU A 391 39.89 -7.08 -12.98
CA GLU A 391 40.71 -8.04 -12.21
C GLU A 391 40.58 -7.83 -10.68
N ASP A 392 40.29 -6.60 -10.23
CA ASP A 392 40.10 -6.30 -8.81
C ASP A 392 38.67 -6.68 -8.35
N GLU A 393 38.56 -7.40 -7.24
CA GLU A 393 37.29 -7.65 -6.57
C GLU A 393 36.68 -6.33 -6.06
N LYS A 394 35.39 -6.10 -6.36
CA LYS A 394 34.66 -4.87 -5.99
C LYS A 394 33.40 -5.12 -5.19
N ASP A 395 33.29 -6.29 -4.56
CA ASP A 395 32.17 -6.52 -3.65
C ASP A 395 32.28 -5.59 -2.42
N PRO A 396 31.17 -5.21 -1.79
CA PRO A 396 31.17 -4.23 -0.72
C PRO A 396 31.95 -4.63 0.53
N ALA A 397 32.25 -5.93 0.72
CA ALA A 397 32.96 -6.43 1.88
C ALA A 397 34.50 -6.29 1.77
N GLN A 398 35.01 -5.84 0.61
CA GLN A 398 36.44 -5.62 0.38
C GLN A 398 37.00 -4.44 1.20
N TRP A 399 36.17 -3.42 1.47
CA TRP A 399 36.56 -2.24 2.24
C TRP A 399 35.63 -2.07 3.43
N GLU A 400 36.18 -2.00 4.64
CA GLU A 400 35.41 -1.85 5.88
C GLU A 400 34.45 -0.64 5.84
N SER A 401 34.91 0.50 5.34
CA SER A 401 34.08 1.71 5.20
C SER A 401 32.90 1.51 4.24
N VAL A 402 33.11 0.78 3.15
CA VAL A 402 32.05 0.46 2.17
C VAL A 402 31.10 -0.59 2.74
N ALA A 403 31.61 -1.57 3.47
CA ALA A 403 30.84 -2.63 4.11
C ALA A 403 29.83 -2.07 5.13
N ILE A 404 30.27 -1.14 5.99
CA ILE A 404 29.42 -0.47 6.99
C ILE A 404 28.28 0.30 6.31
N VAL A 405 28.58 1.08 5.29
CA VAL A 405 27.58 1.92 4.58
C VAL A 405 26.64 1.05 3.73
N SER A 406 27.16 -0.03 3.15
CA SER A 406 26.38 -1.01 2.39
C SER A 406 25.45 -1.81 3.29
N ARG A 407 25.88 -2.22 4.48
CA ARG A 407 25.00 -2.79 5.50
C ARG A 407 23.85 -1.83 5.83
N LYS A 408 24.14 -0.56 6.10
CA LYS A 408 23.12 0.44 6.44
C LYS A 408 22.12 0.66 5.31
N SER A 409 22.60 0.81 4.08
CA SER A 409 21.78 1.00 2.89
C SER A 409 20.93 -0.23 2.57
N ASN A 410 21.49 -1.43 2.70
CA ASN A 410 20.76 -2.70 2.50
C ASN A 410 19.71 -2.89 3.60
N LEU A 411 20.04 -2.67 4.86
CA LEU A 411 19.04 -2.77 5.95
C LEU A 411 17.91 -1.76 5.76
N PHE A 412 18.20 -0.54 5.28
CA PHE A 412 17.16 0.42 4.90
C PHE A 412 16.28 -0.14 3.77
N ARG A 413 16.86 -0.68 2.70
CA ARG A 413 16.11 -1.31 1.60
C ARG A 413 15.25 -2.49 2.09
N TYR A 414 15.82 -3.40 2.89
CA TYR A 414 15.15 -4.60 3.40
C TYR A 414 13.95 -4.24 4.25
N ARG A 415 14.11 -3.20 5.07
CA ARG A 415 13.05 -2.64 5.89
C ARG A 415 11.87 -2.11 5.07
N HIS A 416 12.09 -1.68 3.83
CA HIS A 416 11.06 -1.16 2.92
C HIS A 416 10.66 -2.15 1.82
N LEU A 417 11.09 -3.42 1.89
CA LEU A 417 10.69 -4.45 0.94
C LEU A 417 9.17 -4.62 0.82
N PRO A 418 8.36 -4.56 1.89
CA PRO A 418 6.90 -4.64 1.73
C PRO A 418 6.34 -3.50 0.87
N TYR A 419 6.86 -2.28 1.05
CA TYR A 419 6.48 -1.13 0.23
C TYR A 419 6.90 -1.35 -1.23
N LEU A 420 8.16 -1.70 -1.49
CA LEU A 420 8.66 -1.96 -2.84
C LEU A 420 7.90 -3.09 -3.54
N TYR A 421 7.57 -4.17 -2.81
CA TYR A 421 6.78 -5.27 -3.33
C TYR A 421 5.35 -4.85 -3.67
N SER A 422 4.72 -3.99 -2.86
CA SER A 422 3.40 -3.43 -3.16
C SER A 422 3.42 -2.55 -4.43
N LEU A 423 4.51 -1.81 -4.66
CA LEU A 423 4.69 -1.00 -5.87
C LEU A 423 4.86 -1.90 -7.10
N LEU A 424 5.66 -2.96 -7.01
CA LEU A 424 5.80 -3.95 -8.09
C LEU A 424 4.48 -4.65 -8.40
N PHE A 425 3.73 -5.03 -7.37
CA PHE A 425 2.40 -5.61 -7.54
C PHE A 425 1.48 -4.62 -8.26
N SER A 426 1.39 -3.37 -7.80
CA SER A 426 0.58 -2.33 -8.46
C SER A 426 1.00 -2.10 -9.92
N ALA A 427 2.31 -2.04 -10.19
CA ALA A 427 2.82 -1.87 -11.55
C ALA A 427 2.43 -3.06 -12.46
N SER A 428 2.42 -4.28 -11.93
CA SER A 428 2.05 -5.49 -12.69
C SER A 428 0.57 -5.56 -13.06
N ILE A 429 -0.33 -4.96 -12.26
CA ILE A 429 -1.78 -5.02 -12.49
C ILE A 429 -2.35 -3.76 -13.18
N LYS A 430 -1.73 -2.59 -12.96
CA LYS A 430 -2.22 -1.29 -13.45
C LYS A 430 -1.30 -0.65 -14.49
N GLY A 431 -0.12 -1.22 -14.73
CA GLY A 431 0.97 -0.52 -15.40
C GLY A 431 1.58 0.57 -14.49
N GLY A 432 2.39 1.45 -15.08
CA GLY A 432 3.11 2.50 -14.35
C GLY A 432 4.49 2.07 -13.89
N THR A 433 5.06 2.80 -12.94
CA THR A 433 6.50 2.73 -12.60
C THR A 433 6.73 2.56 -11.10
N VAL A 434 7.77 1.80 -10.72
CA VAL A 434 8.22 1.70 -9.32
C VAL A 434 9.18 2.82 -8.98
N ILE A 435 10.27 2.94 -9.74
CA ILE A 435 11.14 4.12 -9.73
C ILE A 435 10.53 5.12 -10.70
N ARG A 436 10.22 6.34 -10.26
CA ARG A 436 9.56 7.33 -11.09
C ARG A 436 10.19 8.72 -10.97
N PRO A 437 10.23 9.49 -12.08
CA PRO A 437 10.68 10.87 -12.02
C PRO A 437 9.63 11.72 -11.29
N LEU A 438 10.07 12.85 -10.73
CA LEU A 438 9.19 13.71 -9.92
C LEU A 438 8.01 14.27 -10.73
N PHE A 439 8.19 14.57 -12.03
CA PHE A 439 7.13 15.12 -12.87
C PHE A 439 5.95 14.17 -13.11
N PHE A 440 6.08 12.86 -12.83
CA PHE A 440 4.94 11.95 -12.84
C PHE A 440 3.96 12.25 -11.70
N GLU A 441 4.44 12.76 -10.57
CA GLU A 441 3.63 13.11 -9.41
C GLU A 441 3.29 14.59 -9.33
N PHE A 442 4.13 15.43 -9.96
CA PHE A 442 4.02 16.89 -9.93
C PHE A 442 4.10 17.47 -11.35
N PRO A 443 3.22 17.06 -12.29
CA PRO A 443 3.32 17.44 -13.69
C PRO A 443 3.16 18.95 -13.92
N GLU A 444 2.45 19.64 -13.02
CA GLU A 444 2.23 21.09 -13.05
C GLU A 444 3.46 21.89 -12.58
N ASP A 445 4.41 21.25 -11.90
CA ASP A 445 5.64 21.87 -11.43
C ASP A 445 6.74 21.69 -12.48
N LEU A 446 6.92 22.72 -13.33
CA LEU A 446 7.89 22.73 -14.42
C LEU A 446 9.35 22.52 -13.97
N ILE A 447 9.68 22.74 -12.69
CA ILE A 447 11.02 22.44 -12.17
C ILE A 447 11.29 20.93 -12.23
N THR A 448 10.28 20.11 -11.90
CA THR A 448 10.41 18.65 -11.82
C THR A 448 10.68 17.97 -13.16
N TRP A 449 10.44 18.66 -14.27
CA TRP A 449 10.71 18.18 -15.63
C TRP A 449 12.21 18.18 -15.95
N ASN A 450 12.99 18.99 -15.24
CA ASN A 450 14.44 19.15 -15.45
C ASN A 450 15.29 18.53 -14.33
N ILE A 451 14.67 17.84 -13.37
CA ILE A 451 15.38 17.13 -12.29
C ILE A 451 15.87 15.78 -12.80
N ASN A 452 17.19 15.57 -12.72
CA ASN A 452 17.86 14.40 -13.32
C ASN A 452 18.50 13.46 -12.29
N PHE A 453 18.77 13.93 -11.07
CA PHE A 453 19.50 13.15 -10.06
C PHE A 453 18.62 12.69 -8.90
N GLU A 454 17.37 13.13 -8.83
CA GLU A 454 16.42 12.73 -7.78
C GLU A 454 15.34 11.85 -8.39
N PHE A 455 14.84 10.90 -7.61
CA PHE A 455 13.75 10.03 -8.05
C PHE A 455 12.86 9.63 -6.89
N LEU A 456 11.68 9.13 -7.21
CA LEU A 456 10.75 8.58 -6.24
C LEU A 456 10.73 7.05 -6.30
N TRP A 457 10.63 6.41 -5.14
CA TRP A 457 10.01 5.10 -5.00
C TRP A 457 8.51 5.29 -4.84
N GLY A 458 7.76 4.87 -5.86
CA GLY A 458 6.32 5.11 -5.96
C GLY A 458 6.00 6.60 -5.93
N SER A 459 4.82 6.97 -5.44
CA SER A 459 4.41 8.37 -5.28
C SER A 459 4.84 9.01 -3.95
N LYS A 460 5.47 8.23 -3.06
CA LYS A 460 5.50 8.54 -1.62
C LYS A 460 6.89 8.76 -1.02
N MET A 461 7.95 8.25 -1.62
CA MET A 461 9.30 8.33 -1.05
C MET A 461 10.28 8.91 -2.06
N LEU A 462 10.87 10.06 -1.74
CA LEU A 462 11.85 10.75 -2.56
C LEU A 462 13.26 10.42 -2.09
N VAL A 463 14.14 10.09 -3.03
CA VAL A 463 15.55 9.76 -2.78
C VAL A 463 16.42 10.81 -3.47
N MET A 464 17.37 11.38 -2.73
CA MET A 464 18.38 12.33 -3.23
C MET A 464 19.77 11.71 -3.10
N PRO A 465 20.29 11.05 -4.14
CA PRO A 465 21.62 10.48 -4.17
C PRO A 465 22.73 11.54 -4.18
N VAL A 466 23.88 11.18 -3.63
CA VAL A 466 25.13 11.94 -3.75
C VAL A 466 25.91 11.36 -4.93
N VAL A 467 26.12 12.15 -5.99
CA VAL A 467 26.64 11.65 -7.27
C VAL A 467 28.03 12.18 -7.65
N TYR A 468 28.60 13.08 -6.85
CA TYR A 468 29.91 13.69 -7.11
C TYR A 468 30.95 13.22 -6.07
N PRO A 469 32.16 12.80 -6.49
CA PRO A 469 33.23 12.45 -5.56
C PRO A 469 33.62 13.61 -4.64
N GLY A 470 33.81 13.32 -3.35
CA GLY A 470 34.23 14.32 -2.36
C GLY A 470 33.17 15.35 -1.98
N ALA A 471 31.91 15.18 -2.40
CA ALA A 471 30.82 16.07 -2.01
C ALA A 471 30.55 15.98 -0.50
N GLU A 472 30.64 17.12 0.18
CA GLU A 472 30.30 17.27 1.61
C GLU A 472 28.83 17.62 1.82
N ASN A 473 28.15 18.08 0.77
CA ASN A 473 26.74 18.43 0.76
C ASN A 473 26.08 17.99 -0.54
N VAL A 474 24.76 17.75 -0.49
CA VAL A 474 23.90 17.56 -1.67
C VAL A 474 22.76 18.56 -1.65
N THR A 475 22.49 19.19 -2.79
CA THR A 475 21.34 20.08 -2.98
C THR A 475 20.30 19.38 -3.83
N GLY A 476 19.06 19.34 -3.36
CA GLY A 476 17.95 18.78 -4.12
C GLY A 476 16.61 19.47 -3.91
N TYR A 477 15.64 19.14 -4.76
CA TYR A 477 14.34 19.80 -4.83
C TYR A 477 13.21 19.00 -4.16
N LEU A 478 12.46 19.66 -3.28
CA LEU A 478 11.27 19.12 -2.63
C LEU A 478 10.02 19.87 -3.13
N PRO A 479 9.15 19.24 -3.95
CA PRO A 479 7.99 19.92 -4.54
C PRO A 479 7.06 20.59 -3.50
N PRO A 480 6.61 21.85 -3.72
CA PRO A 480 5.83 22.64 -2.76
C PRO A 480 4.38 22.20 -2.61
N ASN A 481 3.83 21.44 -3.56
CA ASN A 481 2.48 20.88 -3.48
C ASN A 481 2.37 19.65 -2.57
N ALA A 482 3.37 19.41 -1.72
CA ALA A 482 3.34 18.38 -0.69
C ALA A 482 4.19 18.79 0.52
N LYS A 483 3.86 18.21 1.68
CA LYS A 483 4.77 18.18 2.83
C LYS A 483 5.80 17.06 2.66
N TRP A 484 7.00 17.26 3.20
CA TRP A 484 8.08 16.28 3.13
C TRP A 484 8.66 16.03 4.51
N PHE A 485 8.67 14.78 4.96
CA PHE A 485 9.22 14.36 6.24
C PHE A 485 10.52 13.62 6.01
N SER A 486 11.56 13.97 6.74
CA SER A 486 12.87 13.37 6.55
C SER A 486 12.94 11.95 7.11
N LEU A 487 13.51 11.03 6.34
CA LEU A 487 14.09 9.77 6.81
C LEU A 487 15.62 9.82 6.84
N TYR A 488 16.20 10.99 6.55
CA TYR A 488 17.63 11.21 6.56
C TYR A 488 18.15 11.33 8.00
N ASP A 489 19.30 10.73 8.30
CA ASP A 489 19.82 10.64 9.67
C ASP A 489 20.04 12.02 10.32
N TYR A 490 20.43 13.02 9.53
CA TYR A 490 20.66 14.39 10.00
C TYR A 490 19.45 15.04 10.68
N ASN A 491 18.23 14.73 10.22
CA ASN A 491 17.02 15.39 10.67
C ASN A 491 15.80 14.45 10.66
N TYR A 492 16.01 13.19 11.03
CA TYR A 492 15.02 12.13 10.98
C TYR A 492 13.68 12.53 11.64
N GLY A 493 12.57 12.27 10.96
CA GLY A 493 11.21 12.56 11.41
C GLY A 493 10.78 14.03 11.29
N SER A 494 11.69 14.96 10.99
CA SER A 494 11.36 16.39 10.88
C SER A 494 10.62 16.73 9.59
N LEU A 495 9.74 17.73 9.66
CA LEU A 495 9.15 18.36 8.49
C LEU A 495 10.21 19.26 7.82
N VAL A 496 10.42 19.05 6.53
CA VAL A 496 11.39 19.77 5.71
C VAL A 496 10.70 20.83 4.86
N LYS A 497 11.33 21.98 4.71
CA LYS A 497 10.83 23.09 3.90
C LYS A 497 10.78 22.66 2.42
N SER A 498 9.70 22.97 1.72
CA SER A 498 9.63 22.74 0.28
C SER A 498 10.52 23.72 -0.51
N GLY A 499 10.87 23.35 -1.74
CA GLY A 499 11.84 24.03 -2.60
C GLY A 499 13.21 23.34 -2.60
N TYR A 500 14.22 24.05 -3.07
CA TYR A 500 15.60 23.57 -3.00
C TYR A 500 16.13 23.59 -1.57
N ASN A 501 16.73 22.48 -1.15
CA ASN A 501 17.35 22.31 0.15
C ASN A 501 18.74 21.69 -0.01
N THR A 502 19.65 22.06 0.89
CA THR A 502 21.00 21.52 0.96
C THR A 502 21.15 20.72 2.25
N PHE A 503 21.66 19.49 2.13
CA PHE A 503 21.89 18.60 3.25
C PHE A 503 23.38 18.23 3.31
N PRO A 504 23.96 18.08 4.51
CA PRO A 504 25.29 17.49 4.64
C PRO A 504 25.28 16.06 4.11
N THR A 505 26.44 15.51 3.78
CA THR A 505 26.57 14.13 3.30
C THR A 505 27.73 13.39 3.95
N PRO A 506 27.72 13.19 5.29
CA PRO A 506 28.71 12.34 5.95
C PRO A 506 28.66 10.92 5.38
N VAL A 507 29.82 10.30 5.21
CA VAL A 507 29.94 8.98 4.56
C VAL A 507 29.18 7.90 5.33
N GLU A 508 29.07 8.04 6.65
CA GLU A 508 28.38 7.15 7.55
C GLU A 508 26.86 7.32 7.57
N PHE A 509 26.31 8.39 6.98
CA PHE A 509 24.87 8.62 6.91
C PHE A 509 24.26 7.89 5.71
N LEU A 510 23.02 7.41 5.88
CA LEU A 510 22.22 7.00 4.73
C LEU A 510 22.01 8.22 3.82
N ILE A 511 22.01 8.10 2.50
CA ILE A 511 21.68 9.22 1.60
C ILE A 511 20.34 9.90 1.98
N PRO A 512 20.14 11.20 1.66
CA PRO A 512 18.88 11.86 2.00
C PRO A 512 17.67 11.20 1.34
N VAL A 513 16.70 10.84 2.19
CA VAL A 513 15.42 10.24 1.79
C VAL A 513 14.29 10.95 2.51
N PHE A 514 13.18 11.21 1.82
CA PHE A 514 12.03 11.94 2.35
C PHE A 514 10.72 11.22 2.04
N ILE A 515 9.78 11.21 2.98
CA ILE A 515 8.42 10.71 2.77
C ILE A 515 7.49 11.90 2.52
N ARG A 516 6.65 11.78 1.49
CA ARG A 516 5.58 12.72 1.16
C ARG A 516 4.46 12.65 2.21
N GLY A 517 3.96 13.79 2.68
CA GLY A 517 2.76 13.86 3.51
C GLY A 517 1.59 13.11 2.86
N GLY A 518 0.77 12.47 3.68
CA GLY A 518 -0.39 11.67 3.25
C GLY A 518 -0.03 10.21 2.99
N SER A 519 1.21 9.82 3.30
CA SER A 519 1.74 8.51 3.01
C SER A 519 1.74 7.62 4.25
N ILE A 520 1.19 6.42 4.09
CA ILE A 520 1.46 5.27 4.95
C ILE A 520 2.42 4.35 4.21
N ILE A 521 3.58 4.08 4.81
CA ILE A 521 4.63 3.21 4.27
C ILE A 521 4.73 1.96 5.14
N PRO A 522 4.33 0.78 4.63
CA PRO A 522 4.55 -0.47 5.33
C PRO A 522 6.02 -0.86 5.27
N ARG A 523 6.53 -1.28 6.42
CA ARG A 523 7.91 -1.70 6.63
C ARG A 523 7.94 -2.97 7.46
N GLN A 524 9.09 -3.63 7.48
CA GLN A 524 9.33 -4.83 8.27
C GLN A 524 10.70 -4.71 8.93
N ARG A 525 10.90 -5.35 10.08
CA ARG A 525 12.27 -5.43 10.64
C ARG A 525 13.15 -6.26 9.68
N PRO A 526 14.31 -5.74 9.23
CA PRO A 526 15.16 -6.44 8.28
C PRO A 526 15.91 -7.61 8.95
N GLY A 527 16.00 -8.75 8.25
CA GLY A 527 16.91 -9.87 8.54
C GLY A 527 18.09 -9.91 7.56
N MET A 528 18.88 -10.98 7.57
CA MET A 528 20.02 -11.15 6.65
C MET A 528 19.57 -11.60 5.26
N THR A 529 18.38 -12.22 5.16
CA THR A 529 17.72 -12.59 3.91
C THR A 529 16.27 -12.10 3.90
N THR A 530 15.63 -12.09 2.73
CA THR A 530 14.19 -11.87 2.59
C THR A 530 13.37 -12.95 3.29
N VAL A 531 13.86 -14.20 3.33
CA VAL A 531 13.19 -15.32 4.02
C VAL A 531 13.10 -15.05 5.52
N GLU A 532 14.17 -14.58 6.13
CA GLU A 532 14.16 -14.17 7.54
C GLU A 532 13.36 -12.90 7.76
N SER A 533 13.55 -11.89 6.91
CA SER A 533 12.86 -10.60 7.03
C SER A 533 11.34 -10.78 7.08
N ARG A 534 10.80 -11.67 6.24
CA ARG A 534 9.36 -11.95 6.15
C ARG A 534 8.75 -12.58 7.41
N LYS A 535 9.56 -13.16 8.30
CA LYS A 535 9.11 -13.72 9.59
C LYS A 535 8.97 -12.64 10.67
N ASN A 536 9.55 -11.47 10.45
CA ASN A 536 9.55 -10.39 11.43
C ASN A 536 8.24 -9.57 11.42
N GLU A 537 8.03 -8.78 12.46
CA GLU A 537 6.86 -7.90 12.59
C GLU A 537 6.84 -6.76 11.56
N PHE A 538 5.62 -6.35 11.19
CA PHE A 538 5.38 -5.17 10.36
C PHE A 538 5.41 -3.90 11.21
N GLN A 539 5.86 -2.81 10.59
CA GLN A 539 5.82 -1.45 11.11
C GLN A 539 5.18 -0.53 10.08
N LEU A 540 4.41 0.46 10.54
CA LEU A 540 3.85 1.49 9.67
C LEU A 540 4.50 2.82 9.96
N VAL A 541 5.00 3.49 8.92
CA VAL A 541 5.40 4.90 9.00
C VAL A 541 4.29 5.74 8.40
N ILE A 542 3.72 6.64 9.20
CA ILE A 542 2.59 7.49 8.83
C ILE A 542 3.08 8.93 8.75
N ALA A 543 3.13 9.48 7.54
CA ALA A 543 3.46 10.88 7.28
C ALA A 543 2.16 11.67 7.11
N PRO A 544 1.77 12.55 8.05
CA PRO A 544 0.52 13.32 7.94
C PRO A 544 0.63 14.44 6.89
N ASP A 545 -0.43 14.68 6.08
CA ASP A 545 -0.42 15.76 5.07
C ASP A 545 -1.12 17.04 5.55
N TYR A 546 -2.35 17.26 5.09
CA TYR A 546 -3.06 18.53 5.22
C TYR A 546 -3.47 18.86 6.65
N GLY A 547 -3.47 17.87 7.55
CA GLY A 547 -4.03 18.06 8.88
C GLY A 547 -5.48 18.51 8.75
N ILE A 548 -6.31 17.67 8.10
CA ILE A 548 -7.76 17.83 8.12
C ILE A 548 -8.20 17.51 9.56
N PRO A 549 -8.86 18.44 10.28
CA PRO A 549 -9.39 18.16 11.61
C PRO A 549 -10.38 16.99 11.53
N ILE A 550 -10.23 16.04 12.45
CA ILE A 550 -11.07 14.85 12.57
C ILE A 550 -11.34 14.60 14.04
N ASP A 551 -12.56 14.14 14.35
CA ASP A 551 -12.97 13.78 15.71
C ASP A 551 -13.45 12.34 15.83
N VAL A 552 -14.06 11.81 14.77
CA VAL A 552 -14.75 10.53 14.80
C VAL A 552 -14.27 9.69 13.63
N VAL A 553 -13.88 8.45 13.92
CA VAL A 553 -13.71 7.40 12.93
C VAL A 553 -14.93 6.50 13.01
N THR A 554 -15.66 6.38 11.91
CA THR A 554 -16.86 5.53 11.83
C THR A 554 -16.49 4.21 11.14
N LEU A 555 -16.80 3.09 11.78
CA LEU A 555 -16.66 1.75 11.20
C LEU A 555 -17.99 1.29 10.62
N ASP A 556 -18.01 1.02 9.33
CA ASP A 556 -19.13 0.38 8.65
C ASP A 556 -19.21 -1.13 9.01
N ILE A 557 -20.28 -1.82 8.64
CA ILE A 557 -20.60 -3.18 9.12
C ILE A 557 -19.59 -4.28 8.73
N ASP A 558 -18.58 -3.98 7.89
CA ASP A 558 -17.52 -4.91 7.47
C ASP A 558 -16.62 -5.42 8.61
N TYR A 559 -16.64 -4.76 9.77
CA TYR A 559 -15.92 -5.25 10.95
C TYR A 559 -16.58 -6.47 11.58
N MET A 560 -17.90 -6.64 11.38
CA MET A 560 -18.70 -7.67 12.04
C MET A 560 -18.36 -9.07 11.52
N ASP A 561 -18.43 -10.09 12.37
CA ASP A 561 -18.27 -11.48 11.91
C ASP A 561 -19.49 -11.85 11.06
N LYS A 562 -19.30 -11.93 9.74
CA LYS A 562 -20.37 -12.25 8.78
C LYS A 562 -21.60 -11.36 8.96
N TYR A 563 -21.39 -10.07 9.23
CA TYR A 563 -22.44 -9.06 9.43
C TYR A 563 -23.34 -9.30 10.65
N LYS A 564 -22.95 -10.16 11.59
CA LYS A 564 -23.72 -10.45 12.80
C LYS A 564 -23.55 -9.34 13.83
N GLY A 565 -24.66 -8.76 14.28
CA GLY A 565 -24.66 -7.75 15.33
C GLY A 565 -23.94 -8.23 16.61
N PHE A 566 -23.32 -7.29 17.32
CA PHE A 566 -22.54 -7.53 18.56
C PHE A 566 -21.33 -8.47 18.39
N THR A 567 -20.80 -8.59 17.19
CA THR A 567 -19.60 -9.38 16.90
C THR A 567 -18.58 -8.57 16.10
N PHE A 568 -17.34 -9.07 16.02
CA PHE A 568 -16.37 -8.64 15.03
C PHE A 568 -15.56 -9.84 14.54
N ASP A 569 -15.11 -9.79 13.28
CA ASP A 569 -14.32 -10.85 12.67
C ASP A 569 -12.92 -10.88 13.31
N LYS A 570 -12.71 -11.83 14.21
CA LYS A 570 -11.45 -11.98 14.96
C LYS A 570 -10.26 -12.34 14.07
N LYS A 571 -10.47 -12.78 12.83
CA LYS A 571 -9.40 -13.12 11.90
C LYS A 571 -8.95 -11.88 11.13
N ASN A 572 -9.89 -11.17 10.51
CA ASN A 572 -9.58 -10.01 9.67
C ASN A 572 -9.46 -8.70 10.47
N TRP A 573 -10.10 -8.62 11.63
CA TRP A 573 -10.16 -7.44 12.51
C TRP A 573 -9.62 -7.71 13.92
N SER A 574 -8.65 -8.63 14.07
CA SER A 574 -8.00 -8.93 15.37
C SER A 574 -7.41 -7.70 16.06
N GLY A 575 -6.96 -6.69 15.29
CA GLY A 575 -6.40 -5.44 15.81
C GLY A 575 -7.44 -4.38 16.19
N LEU A 576 -8.74 -4.63 16.03
CA LEU A 576 -9.79 -3.64 16.28
C LEU A 576 -9.79 -3.08 17.71
N PRO A 577 -9.62 -3.89 18.79
CA PRO A 577 -9.52 -3.35 20.14
C PRO A 577 -8.32 -2.40 20.30
N ALA A 578 -7.15 -2.79 19.80
CA ALA A 578 -5.94 -1.96 19.84
C ALA A 578 -6.07 -0.68 19.01
N LEU A 579 -6.82 -0.72 17.90
CA LEU A 579 -7.16 0.46 17.11
C LEU A 579 -8.03 1.43 17.92
N ALA A 580 -9.05 0.94 18.63
CA ALA A 580 -9.90 1.77 19.48
C ALA A 580 -9.07 2.50 20.55
N GLU A 581 -8.21 1.77 21.27
CA GLU A 581 -7.29 2.35 22.26
C GLU A 581 -6.36 3.39 21.62
N LYS A 582 -5.84 3.10 20.42
CA LYS A 582 -4.97 4.03 19.71
C LYS A 582 -5.70 5.31 19.33
N LEU A 583 -6.92 5.22 18.82
CA LEU A 583 -7.75 6.38 18.49
C LEU A 583 -8.01 7.24 19.72
N HIS A 584 -8.38 6.62 20.86
CA HIS A 584 -8.58 7.32 22.12
C HIS A 584 -7.31 8.02 22.61
N SER A 585 -6.13 7.38 22.48
CA SER A 585 -4.85 8.00 22.84
C SER A 585 -4.54 9.26 22.04
N LEU A 586 -5.12 9.39 20.84
CA LEU A 586 -5.00 10.56 19.97
C LEU A 586 -6.11 11.59 20.20
N GLY A 587 -7.01 11.35 21.15
CA GLY A 587 -8.18 12.20 21.42
C GLY A 587 -9.30 12.07 20.38
N LEU A 588 -9.26 11.01 19.56
CA LEU A 588 -10.32 10.67 18.59
C LEU A 588 -11.37 9.76 19.23
N LYS A 589 -12.53 9.69 18.61
CA LYS A 589 -13.65 8.83 19.00
C LYS A 589 -13.91 7.75 17.97
N LEU A 590 -14.37 6.61 18.43
CA LEU A 590 -14.78 5.50 17.58
C LEU A 590 -16.32 5.41 17.53
N GLU A 591 -16.88 5.48 16.33
CA GLU A 591 -18.30 5.23 16.07
C GLU A 591 -18.44 3.88 15.36
N ILE A 592 -19.37 3.03 15.80
CA ILE A 592 -19.69 1.79 15.11
C ILE A 592 -21.05 1.91 14.42
N VAL A 593 -21.16 1.35 13.21
CA VAL A 593 -22.46 1.10 12.57
C VAL A 593 -23.03 -0.19 13.12
N LEU A 594 -24.33 -0.21 13.41
CA LEU A 594 -25.05 -1.40 13.82
C LEU A 594 -26.42 -1.47 13.14
N ASP A 595 -26.69 -2.61 12.53
CA ASP A 595 -27.99 -2.94 11.97
C ASP A 595 -28.80 -3.74 13.02
N PRO A 596 -30.10 -3.43 13.23
CA PRO A 596 -30.87 -4.02 14.32
C PRO A 596 -31.27 -5.48 14.15
N GLY A 597 -31.14 -6.04 12.94
CA GLY A 597 -31.54 -7.42 12.66
C GLY A 597 -30.70 -8.43 13.42
N VAL A 598 -31.34 -9.24 14.28
CA VAL A 598 -30.64 -10.25 15.09
C VAL A 598 -30.82 -11.62 14.48
N GLU A 599 -29.72 -12.28 14.17
CA GLU A 599 -29.73 -13.65 13.66
C GLU A 599 -30.04 -14.67 14.79
N PRO A 600 -31.05 -15.56 14.63
CA PRO A 600 -31.46 -16.49 15.68
C PRO A 600 -30.47 -17.60 16.05
N THR A 601 -29.33 -17.69 15.37
CA THR A 601 -28.28 -18.67 15.67
C THR A 601 -27.21 -18.14 16.63
N THR A 602 -27.23 -16.84 16.91
CA THR A 602 -26.19 -16.13 17.66
C THR A 602 -26.31 -16.33 19.17
N ASP A 603 -25.21 -16.14 19.90
CA ASP A 603 -25.27 -16.12 21.38
C ASP A 603 -26.04 -14.90 21.90
N GLY A 604 -26.06 -13.79 21.15
CA GLY A 604 -26.92 -12.63 21.43
C GLY A 604 -28.39 -13.03 21.48
N TRP A 605 -28.85 -13.87 20.53
CA TRP A 605 -30.19 -14.44 20.54
C TRP A 605 -30.49 -15.28 21.78
N LYS A 606 -29.59 -16.20 22.16
CA LYS A 606 -29.76 -17.05 23.35
C LYS A 606 -29.91 -16.20 24.62
N ARG A 607 -29.12 -15.12 24.71
CA ARG A 607 -29.23 -14.15 25.81
C ARG A 607 -30.56 -13.38 25.76
N ALA A 608 -31.04 -13.02 24.57
CA ALA A 608 -32.35 -12.40 24.39
C ALA A 608 -33.47 -13.30 24.94
N GLN A 609 -33.43 -14.60 24.62
CA GLN A 609 -34.37 -15.59 25.15
C GLN A 609 -34.28 -15.72 26.68
N SER A 610 -33.06 -15.77 27.23
CA SER A 610 -32.87 -15.86 28.69
C SER A 610 -33.42 -14.64 29.45
N MET A 611 -33.47 -13.49 28.79
CA MET A 611 -33.99 -12.24 29.35
C MET A 611 -35.47 -12.01 29.03
N ASP A 612 -36.13 -12.94 28.31
CA ASP A 612 -37.49 -12.79 27.80
C ASP A 612 -37.66 -11.47 27.00
N ALA A 613 -36.66 -11.16 26.16
CA ALA A 613 -36.76 -10.09 25.18
C ALA A 613 -37.72 -10.50 24.05
N SER A 614 -38.58 -9.59 23.62
CA SER A 614 -39.50 -9.82 22.51
C SER A 614 -38.93 -9.35 21.18
N PHE A 615 -39.42 -9.97 20.10
CA PHE A 615 -39.13 -9.64 18.71
C PHE A 615 -40.43 -9.44 17.98
N ILE A 616 -40.40 -8.70 16.86
CA ILE A 616 -41.58 -8.51 16.02
C ILE A 616 -42.14 -9.87 15.58
N GLU A 617 -43.45 -10.03 15.73
CA GLU A 617 -44.12 -11.30 15.55
C GLU A 617 -45.20 -11.26 14.46
N TRP A 618 -45.60 -12.42 13.96
CA TRP A 618 -46.79 -12.61 13.14
C TRP A 618 -48.06 -12.40 13.97
N ALA A 619 -49.11 -11.86 13.35
CA ALA A 619 -50.41 -11.68 14.00
C ALA A 619 -51.06 -12.99 14.47
N SER A 620 -50.81 -14.09 13.75
CA SER A 620 -51.31 -15.43 14.06
C SER A 620 -50.23 -16.48 13.82
N GLN A 621 -50.28 -17.58 14.56
CA GLN A 621 -49.42 -18.75 14.34
C GLN A 621 -49.67 -19.37 12.95
N ASP A 622 -50.87 -19.21 12.39
CA ASP A 622 -51.21 -19.74 11.06
C ASP A 622 -50.51 -19.01 9.92
N PHE A 623 -50.05 -17.77 10.16
CA PHE A 623 -49.34 -16.96 9.16
C PHE A 623 -47.85 -17.26 9.11
N VAL A 624 -47.35 -18.00 10.09
CA VAL A 624 -45.96 -18.38 10.21
C VAL A 624 -45.59 -19.41 9.12
N PRO A 625 -44.58 -19.16 8.28
CA PRO A 625 -44.14 -20.14 7.29
C PRO A 625 -43.46 -21.34 7.97
N LYS A 626 -44.18 -22.49 8.07
CA LYS A 626 -43.70 -23.70 8.78
C LYS A 626 -42.32 -24.17 8.32
N GLN A 627 -42.12 -24.25 7.00
CA GLN A 627 -40.84 -24.65 6.40
C GLN A 627 -39.66 -23.71 6.72
N LEU A 628 -39.96 -22.43 7.02
CA LEU A 628 -38.93 -21.46 7.39
C LEU A 628 -38.58 -21.60 8.87
N GLN A 629 -39.58 -21.73 9.74
CA GLN A 629 -39.34 -21.92 11.18
C GLN A 629 -38.65 -23.24 11.52
N GLU A 630 -38.91 -24.30 10.76
CA GLU A 630 -38.24 -25.59 10.96
C GLU A 630 -36.72 -25.51 10.75
N GLN A 631 -36.21 -24.51 10.02
CA GLN A 631 -34.78 -24.30 9.79
C GLN A 631 -34.07 -23.67 10.99
N TYR A 632 -34.81 -23.07 11.92
CA TYR A 632 -34.27 -22.30 13.05
C TYR A 632 -34.78 -22.87 14.38
N PRO A 633 -34.00 -23.77 15.03
CA PRO A 633 -34.44 -24.42 16.26
C PRO A 633 -34.89 -23.47 17.38
N PHE A 634 -34.26 -22.29 17.47
CA PHE A 634 -34.55 -21.29 18.50
C PHE A 634 -35.82 -20.47 18.25
N THR A 635 -36.42 -20.52 17.06
CA THR A 635 -37.69 -19.85 16.75
C THR A 635 -38.82 -20.83 16.44
N LYS A 636 -38.56 -22.14 16.59
CA LYS A 636 -39.53 -23.20 16.38
C LYS A 636 -40.76 -23.00 17.27
N ASN A 637 -41.96 -23.07 16.67
CA ASN A 637 -43.26 -22.87 17.33
C ASN A 637 -43.45 -21.48 17.96
N SER A 638 -42.63 -20.48 17.58
CA SER A 638 -42.85 -19.09 17.98
C SER A 638 -43.71 -18.37 16.95
N LYS A 639 -44.12 -17.13 17.24
CA LYS A 639 -44.68 -16.22 16.22
C LYS A 639 -43.62 -15.29 15.64
N VAL A 640 -42.33 -15.42 15.97
CA VAL A 640 -41.32 -14.46 15.53
C VAL A 640 -41.24 -14.37 14.01
N MET A 641 -41.22 -13.14 13.49
CA MET A 641 -41.12 -12.84 12.07
C MET A 641 -39.66 -12.83 11.63
N LEU A 642 -39.32 -13.73 10.71
CA LEU A 642 -37.98 -13.86 10.13
C LEU A 642 -37.93 -13.26 8.73
N TYR A 643 -36.88 -12.52 8.42
CA TYR A 643 -36.70 -11.83 7.14
C TYR A 643 -35.24 -11.81 6.68
N ALA A 644 -35.02 -11.45 5.41
CA ALA A 644 -33.70 -11.39 4.80
C ALA A 644 -33.02 -10.03 5.01
N SER A 645 -31.78 -10.04 5.50
CA SER A 645 -30.92 -8.87 5.70
C SER A 645 -29.45 -9.28 5.45
N TRP A 646 -28.47 -8.50 5.91
CA TRP A 646 -27.03 -8.73 5.65
C TRP A 646 -26.42 -10.04 6.18
N PRO A 647 -26.83 -10.58 7.33
CA PRO A 647 -26.26 -11.85 7.82
C PRO A 647 -26.54 -13.03 6.87
N GLU A 648 -25.71 -14.08 6.97
CA GLU A 648 -25.86 -15.30 6.14
C GLU A 648 -27.19 -16.05 6.35
N PHE A 649 -27.89 -15.76 7.44
CA PHE A 649 -29.17 -16.37 7.78
C PHE A 649 -30.25 -15.31 8.03
N HIS A 650 -31.51 -15.73 8.06
CA HIS A 650 -32.63 -14.83 8.38
C HIS A 650 -32.44 -14.19 9.75
N VAL A 651 -32.89 -12.95 9.88
CA VAL A 651 -32.86 -12.16 11.11
C VAL A 651 -34.28 -11.90 11.62
N ALA A 652 -34.39 -11.48 12.88
CA ALA A 652 -35.61 -10.91 13.44
C ALA A 652 -35.35 -9.51 14.01
N ALA A 653 -36.37 -8.65 13.97
CA ALA A 653 -36.31 -7.29 14.47
C ALA A 653 -36.66 -7.28 15.97
N PRO A 654 -35.81 -6.74 16.85
CA PRO A 654 -36.13 -6.58 18.27
C PRO A 654 -37.38 -5.71 18.48
N ASP A 655 -38.27 -6.11 19.39
CA ASP A 655 -39.46 -5.32 19.70
C ASP A 655 -39.16 -4.25 20.75
N PHE A 656 -38.67 -3.08 20.32
CA PHE A 656 -38.37 -1.96 21.21
C PHE A 656 -39.61 -1.28 21.82
N LEU A 657 -40.81 -1.64 21.37
CA LEU A 657 -42.08 -1.19 21.96
C LEU A 657 -42.55 -2.12 23.09
N ASP A 658 -41.78 -3.15 23.45
CA ASP A 658 -42.07 -4.03 24.60
C ASP A 658 -42.33 -3.23 25.89
N PRO A 659 -43.58 -3.22 26.41
CA PRO A 659 -43.91 -2.41 27.59
C PRO A 659 -43.22 -2.92 28.86
N SER A 660 -42.72 -4.16 28.88
CA SER A 660 -41.95 -4.69 30.01
C SER A 660 -40.52 -4.13 30.07
N GLY A 661 -40.05 -3.52 28.96
CA GLY A 661 -38.70 -2.98 28.82
C GLY A 661 -37.59 -4.04 28.77
N LYS A 662 -37.93 -5.33 28.66
CA LYS A 662 -36.95 -6.43 28.64
C LYS A 662 -36.11 -6.41 27.36
N THR A 663 -36.72 -6.14 26.21
CA THR A 663 -35.99 -5.99 24.95
C THR A 663 -34.96 -4.86 25.01
N ALA A 664 -35.35 -3.68 25.49
CA ALA A 664 -34.43 -2.54 25.64
C ALA A 664 -33.29 -2.83 26.63
N LYS A 665 -33.57 -3.53 27.74
CA LYS A 665 -32.55 -3.98 28.70
C LYS A 665 -31.59 -4.99 28.10
N TRP A 666 -32.09 -5.97 27.36
CA TRP A 666 -31.26 -6.94 26.66
C TRP A 666 -30.34 -6.25 25.65
N TRP A 667 -30.89 -5.38 24.81
CA TRP A 667 -30.13 -4.57 23.84
C TRP A 667 -29.02 -3.77 24.52
N THR A 668 -29.35 -3.14 25.66
CA THR A 668 -28.39 -2.40 26.48
C THR A 668 -27.24 -3.28 26.93
N SER A 669 -27.55 -4.46 27.47
CA SER A 669 -26.53 -5.40 27.95
C SER A 669 -25.68 -6.00 26.82
N GLU A 670 -26.21 -6.16 25.60
CA GLU A 670 -25.40 -6.57 24.45
C GLU A 670 -24.40 -5.49 24.03
N LEU A 671 -24.82 -4.22 24.01
CA LEU A 671 -23.92 -3.10 23.72
C LEU A 671 -22.86 -2.91 24.80
N GLU A 672 -23.20 -3.08 26.09
CA GLU A 672 -22.21 -3.07 27.19
C GLU A 672 -21.18 -4.18 27.01
N ARG A 673 -21.62 -5.42 26.75
CA ARG A 673 -20.72 -6.56 26.49
C ARG A 673 -19.84 -6.33 25.26
N PHE A 674 -20.40 -5.76 24.20
CA PHE A 674 -19.62 -5.47 23.01
C PHE A 674 -18.59 -4.36 23.27
N HIS A 675 -18.95 -3.35 24.08
CA HIS A 675 -18.05 -2.27 24.49
C HIS A 675 -16.84 -2.78 25.28
N GLU A 676 -17.02 -3.80 26.12
CA GLU A 676 -15.91 -4.47 26.83
C GLU A 676 -14.90 -5.11 25.86
N SER A 677 -15.36 -5.51 24.67
CA SER A 677 -14.51 -6.10 23.63
C SER A 677 -13.89 -5.03 22.71
N VAL A 678 -14.64 -3.99 22.38
CA VAL A 678 -14.22 -2.88 21.52
C VAL A 678 -14.73 -1.58 22.12
N ALA A 679 -13.82 -0.73 22.60
CA ALA A 679 -14.21 0.50 23.29
C ALA A 679 -14.71 1.60 22.31
N PHE A 680 -15.96 1.51 21.86
CA PHE A 680 -16.60 2.54 21.01
C PHE A 680 -17.28 3.66 21.83
N ASP A 681 -17.38 4.87 21.28
CA ASP A 681 -17.93 6.07 21.93
C ASP A 681 -19.34 6.44 21.45
N SER A 682 -19.70 6.01 20.24
CA SER A 682 -21.00 6.30 19.62
C SER A 682 -21.44 5.17 18.70
N ILE A 683 -22.72 5.20 18.35
CA ILE A 683 -23.34 4.23 17.47
C ILE A 683 -24.14 4.94 16.37
N TRP A 684 -24.01 4.44 15.15
CA TRP A 684 -24.90 4.75 14.04
C TRP A 684 -25.79 3.54 13.78
N LEU A 685 -27.08 3.69 14.06
CA LEU A 685 -28.12 2.73 13.71
C LEU A 685 -28.42 2.90 12.23
N ASP A 686 -27.86 2.03 11.40
CA ASP A 686 -28.23 1.93 9.98
C ASP A 686 -29.39 0.94 9.84
N VAL A 687 -30.26 1.18 8.87
CA VAL A 687 -31.48 0.39 8.66
C VAL A 687 -32.32 0.29 9.95
N ASN A 688 -32.41 1.40 10.69
CA ASN A 688 -33.14 1.51 11.96
C ASN A 688 -34.67 1.66 11.77
N GLU A 689 -35.12 1.53 10.53
CA GLU A 689 -36.47 1.15 10.13
C GLU A 689 -36.42 -0.35 9.78
N PRO A 690 -37.26 -1.23 10.38
CA PRO A 690 -37.19 -2.66 10.14
C PRO A 690 -37.34 -2.98 8.64
N SER A 691 -36.22 -3.23 7.96
CA SER A 691 -36.17 -3.36 6.50
C SER A 691 -35.76 -4.77 6.10
N SER A 692 -36.31 -5.25 5.00
CA SER A 692 -36.08 -6.60 4.47
C SER A 692 -35.65 -6.48 3.01
N PHE A 693 -34.59 -7.17 2.61
CA PHE A 693 -34.05 -7.06 1.25
C PHE A 693 -35.01 -7.53 0.15
N ALA A 694 -35.94 -8.41 0.51
CA ALA A 694 -36.89 -9.01 -0.41
C ALA A 694 -38.18 -9.40 0.31
N THR A 695 -39.13 -8.47 0.36
CA THR A 695 -40.47 -8.74 0.86
C THR A 695 -41.45 -8.78 -0.32
N ASN A 696 -42.21 -9.87 -0.42
CA ASN A 696 -43.12 -10.21 -1.51
C ASN A 696 -42.46 -10.39 -2.89
N GLU A 697 -41.14 -10.52 -2.95
CA GLU A 697 -40.40 -10.71 -4.20
C GLU A 697 -40.19 -12.20 -4.48
N LYS A 698 -40.63 -12.65 -5.66
CA LYS A 698 -40.41 -14.04 -6.12
C LYS A 698 -38.96 -14.33 -6.50
N ILE A 699 -38.26 -13.32 -7.01
CA ILE A 699 -36.87 -13.42 -7.50
C ILE A 699 -36.10 -12.23 -6.93
N PRO A 700 -35.55 -12.34 -5.72
CA PRO A 700 -34.72 -11.30 -5.13
C PRO A 700 -33.41 -11.10 -5.89
N TRP A 701 -32.95 -9.86 -5.94
CA TRP A 701 -31.71 -9.47 -6.62
C TRP A 701 -30.46 -10.16 -6.05
N PHE A 702 -30.46 -10.52 -4.76
CA PHE A 702 -29.31 -11.12 -4.10
C PHE A 702 -29.10 -12.60 -4.47
N TRP A 703 -30.08 -13.30 -5.05
CA TRP A 703 -29.89 -14.68 -5.51
C TRP A 703 -28.93 -14.82 -6.68
N SER A 704 -28.84 -13.79 -7.53
CA SER A 704 -27.94 -13.78 -8.69
C SER A 704 -26.60 -13.10 -8.42
N THR A 705 -26.49 -12.33 -7.34
CA THR A 705 -25.34 -11.45 -7.08
C THR A 705 -24.57 -11.77 -5.81
N SER A 706 -25.21 -12.41 -4.81
CA SER A 706 -24.58 -12.79 -3.55
C SER A 706 -24.24 -14.29 -3.53
N LYS A 707 -23.00 -14.61 -3.17
CA LYS A 707 -22.55 -16.00 -2.99
C LYS A 707 -23.11 -16.66 -1.73
N TRP A 708 -23.59 -15.86 -0.79
CA TRP A 708 -23.99 -16.33 0.55
C TRP A 708 -25.51 -16.32 0.74
N HIS A 709 -26.24 -15.52 -0.03
CA HIS A 709 -27.68 -15.33 0.13
C HIS A 709 -28.53 -16.08 -0.91
N SER A 710 -27.94 -16.92 -1.76
CA SER A 710 -28.65 -17.65 -2.81
C SER A 710 -29.72 -18.62 -2.30
N GLU A 711 -29.63 -19.00 -1.01
CA GLU A 711 -30.54 -19.96 -0.38
C GLU A 711 -31.54 -19.31 0.60
N ILE A 712 -31.38 -18.01 0.90
CA ILE A 712 -32.28 -17.27 1.80
C ILE A 712 -33.61 -17.02 1.10
N LYS A 713 -34.71 -17.44 1.72
CA LYS A 713 -36.07 -17.27 1.16
C LYS A 713 -36.61 -15.87 1.47
N PRO A 714 -37.22 -15.17 0.50
CA PRO A 714 -37.92 -13.90 0.73
C PRO A 714 -39.03 -13.99 1.77
N LEU A 715 -39.32 -12.87 2.44
CA LEU A 715 -40.47 -12.72 3.33
C LEU A 715 -41.74 -12.56 2.47
N PHE A 716 -42.80 -13.34 2.75
CA PHE A 716 -44.09 -13.21 2.06
C PHE A 716 -45.21 -12.87 3.04
N CYS A 717 -45.84 -11.71 2.83
CA CYS A 717 -46.92 -11.19 3.66
C CYS A 717 -48.29 -11.70 3.20
N GLN A 718 -49.31 -11.59 4.08
CA GLN A 718 -50.68 -12.04 3.79
C GLN A 718 -51.47 -10.99 2.98
N LEU A 719 -51.03 -10.75 1.74
CA LEU A 719 -51.50 -9.67 0.88
C LEU A 719 -53.01 -9.69 0.59
N ASN A 720 -53.60 -10.88 0.45
CA ASN A 720 -55.02 -11.03 0.13
C ASN A 720 -55.94 -10.94 1.36
N GLN A 721 -55.38 -10.98 2.57
CA GLN A 721 -56.13 -10.98 3.83
C GLN A 721 -56.00 -9.65 4.57
N SER A 722 -55.00 -8.84 4.21
CA SER A 722 -54.72 -7.57 4.87
C SER A 722 -55.28 -6.35 4.16
N LYS A 723 -56.08 -5.56 4.89
CA LYS A 723 -56.44 -4.19 4.47
C LYS A 723 -55.35 -3.16 4.75
N LEU A 724 -54.28 -3.52 5.48
CA LEU A 724 -53.23 -2.60 5.89
C LEU A 724 -52.14 -2.46 4.82
N GLU A 725 -51.98 -3.47 3.96
CA GLU A 725 -50.98 -3.47 2.88
C GLU A 725 -51.34 -2.53 1.72
N ILE A 726 -52.63 -2.20 1.57
CA ILE A 726 -53.17 -1.28 0.58
C ILE A 726 -53.98 -0.19 1.30
N PRO A 727 -53.35 0.94 1.67
CA PRO A 727 -54.05 2.05 2.32
C PRO A 727 -55.11 2.67 1.39
N PRO A 728 -56.15 3.34 1.93
CA PRO A 728 -57.20 3.98 1.13
C PRO A 728 -56.69 5.04 0.15
N TYR A 729 -55.53 5.65 0.46
CA TYR A 729 -54.81 6.59 -0.39
C TYR A 729 -53.40 6.05 -0.62
N ARG A 730 -53.02 5.86 -1.89
CA ARG A 730 -51.66 5.44 -2.25
C ARG A 730 -50.66 6.50 -1.82
N THR A 731 -49.63 6.10 -1.08
CA THR A 731 -48.50 6.97 -0.74
C THR A 731 -47.56 7.13 -1.94
N VAL A 732 -46.76 8.20 -1.95
CA VAL A 732 -45.72 8.43 -2.96
C VAL A 732 -44.74 7.24 -3.03
N SER A 733 -44.45 6.60 -1.90
CA SER A 733 -43.62 5.39 -1.85
C SER A 733 -44.21 4.22 -2.64
N MET A 734 -45.53 4.00 -2.63
CA MET A 734 -46.16 2.97 -3.46
C MET A 734 -46.11 3.30 -4.96
N PHE A 735 -46.07 4.59 -5.32
CA PHE A 735 -46.03 5.07 -6.72
C PHE A 735 -44.62 5.02 -7.34
N TRP A 736 -43.58 5.35 -6.57
CA TRP A 736 -42.19 5.39 -7.09
C TRP A 736 -41.67 3.99 -7.44
N TRP A 737 -41.99 2.99 -6.62
CA TRP A 737 -41.60 1.60 -6.88
C TRP A 737 -42.33 0.97 -8.08
N GLU A 738 -43.42 1.55 -8.58
CA GLU A 738 -44.07 1.09 -9.83
C GLU A 738 -43.22 1.41 -11.08
N ASN A 739 -42.28 2.38 -10.99
CA ASN A 739 -41.58 2.93 -12.16
C ASN A 739 -40.07 2.68 -12.22
N GLU A 740 -39.37 2.46 -11.11
CA GLU A 740 -37.88 2.49 -11.13
C GLU A 740 -37.17 1.15 -11.33
N ASP A 741 -37.71 0.02 -10.85
CA ASP A 741 -36.92 -1.23 -10.81
C ASP A 741 -37.15 -2.20 -11.99
N ARG A 742 -38.27 -2.07 -12.73
CA ARG A 742 -38.56 -2.88 -13.94
C ARG A 742 -39.51 -2.16 -14.91
N PRO A 743 -39.01 -1.45 -15.93
CA PRO A 743 -39.87 -0.93 -16.99
C PRO A 743 -40.46 -2.12 -17.78
N GLY A 744 -41.76 -2.41 -17.60
CA GLY A 744 -42.49 -3.40 -18.39
C GLY A 744 -43.02 -4.64 -17.66
N ASP A 745 -42.84 -4.77 -16.34
CA ASP A 745 -43.48 -5.84 -15.56
C ASP A 745 -44.82 -5.36 -14.98
N SER A 746 -45.91 -5.55 -15.74
CA SER A 746 -47.27 -5.15 -15.37
C SER A 746 -47.91 -5.99 -14.25
N SER A 747 -47.13 -6.86 -13.57
CA SER A 747 -47.62 -7.74 -12.50
C SER A 747 -47.26 -7.31 -11.08
N ALA A 748 -46.43 -6.27 -10.89
CA ALA A 748 -46.00 -5.79 -9.58
C ALA A 748 -46.99 -4.78 -8.98
N THR A 749 -47.94 -5.26 -8.18
CA THR A 749 -48.65 -4.38 -7.22
C THR A 749 -47.68 -4.13 -6.06
N ASN A 750 -47.24 -2.88 -5.87
CA ASN A 750 -46.42 -2.52 -4.71
C ASN A 750 -47.29 -2.35 -3.47
N PHE A 751 -46.93 -3.02 -2.39
CA PHE A 751 -47.61 -2.98 -1.10
C PHE A 751 -46.81 -2.11 -0.13
N LEU A 752 -47.42 -1.65 0.96
CA LEU A 752 -46.66 -0.93 2.00
C LEU A 752 -45.50 -1.78 2.57
N SER A 753 -45.64 -3.11 2.60
CA SER A 753 -44.58 -4.03 3.03
C SER A 753 -43.43 -4.22 2.03
N THR A 754 -43.45 -3.61 0.84
CA THR A 754 -42.34 -3.73 -0.13
C THR A 754 -41.03 -3.25 0.51
N LYS A 755 -40.01 -4.13 0.50
CA LYS A 755 -38.69 -3.95 1.16
C LYS A 755 -38.70 -3.70 2.68
N THR A 756 -39.79 -4.00 3.37
CA THR A 756 -39.92 -3.83 4.83
C THR A 756 -40.66 -5.02 5.45
N LEU A 757 -40.98 -4.98 6.74
CA LEU A 757 -41.78 -6.02 7.41
C LEU A 757 -43.26 -5.98 7.00
N CYS A 758 -43.98 -7.08 7.21
CA CYS A 758 -45.42 -7.14 6.93
C CYS A 758 -46.20 -6.19 7.84
N MET A 759 -47.14 -5.44 7.27
CA MET A 759 -47.91 -4.41 7.99
C MET A 759 -48.82 -4.99 9.09
N GLU A 760 -49.21 -6.26 8.94
CA GLU A 760 -49.94 -7.03 9.97
C GLU A 760 -49.08 -7.57 11.11
N GLY A 761 -47.76 -7.46 10.99
CA GLY A 761 -46.84 -7.85 12.07
C GLY A 761 -47.21 -7.15 13.37
N ARG A 762 -46.83 -7.73 14.51
CA ARG A 762 -47.14 -7.18 15.82
C ARG A 762 -45.90 -6.76 16.58
N ALA A 763 -46.00 -5.59 17.21
CA ALA A 763 -45.04 -4.99 18.13
C ALA A 763 -45.70 -4.81 19.51
N GLY A 764 -44.90 -4.48 20.53
CA GLY A 764 -45.35 -4.31 21.90
C GLY A 764 -45.95 -5.59 22.49
N ARG A 765 -45.31 -6.75 22.27
CA ARG A 765 -45.83 -8.08 22.65
C ARG A 765 -47.24 -8.37 22.12
N GLY A 766 -47.50 -8.06 20.85
CA GLY A 766 -48.78 -8.35 20.21
C GLY A 766 -49.80 -7.21 20.25
N GLN A 767 -49.53 -6.12 20.98
CA GLN A 767 -50.50 -5.05 21.26
C GLN A 767 -50.72 -4.11 20.08
N HIS A 768 -49.70 -3.88 19.25
CA HIS A 768 -49.73 -2.89 18.17
C HIS A 768 -49.39 -3.54 16.83
N THR A 769 -49.93 -3.00 15.74
CA THR A 769 -49.55 -3.44 14.40
C THR A 769 -48.30 -2.70 13.93
N ILE A 770 -47.50 -3.34 13.07
CA ILE A 770 -46.36 -2.66 12.42
C ILE A 770 -46.85 -1.48 11.60
N TYR A 771 -48.03 -1.56 10.97
CA TYR A 771 -48.64 -0.40 10.29
C TYR A 771 -48.70 0.85 11.18
N ASP A 772 -49.09 0.71 12.45
CA ASP A 772 -49.20 1.84 13.39
C ASP A 772 -47.84 2.27 13.95
N THR A 773 -46.88 1.34 14.06
CA THR A 773 -45.62 1.57 14.80
C THR A 773 -44.38 1.74 13.93
N HIS A 774 -44.44 1.44 12.64
CA HIS A 774 -43.27 1.39 11.74
C HIS A 774 -42.46 2.69 11.79
N ASN A 775 -43.14 3.82 11.65
CA ASN A 775 -42.51 5.14 11.66
C ASN A 775 -41.85 5.48 13.02
N ILE A 776 -42.37 4.97 14.14
CA ILE A 776 -41.82 5.29 15.47
C ILE A 776 -40.81 4.26 15.97
N TYR A 777 -40.65 3.11 15.31
CA TYR A 777 -39.73 2.05 15.71
C TYR A 777 -38.30 2.58 15.93
N GLY A 778 -37.77 3.30 14.94
CA GLY A 778 -36.41 3.84 14.99
C GLY A 778 -36.17 4.84 16.13
N LEU A 779 -37.22 5.53 16.58
CA LEU A 779 -37.13 6.41 17.75
C LEU A 779 -36.94 5.59 19.05
N TYR A 780 -37.70 4.51 19.22
CA TYR A 780 -37.60 3.64 20.40
C TYR A 780 -36.25 2.90 20.45
N GLU A 781 -35.76 2.44 19.30
CA GLU A 781 -34.42 1.88 19.17
C GLU A 781 -33.33 2.91 19.54
N ALA A 782 -33.43 4.13 19.02
CA ALA A 782 -32.48 5.20 19.34
C ALA A 782 -32.50 5.56 20.82
N MET A 783 -33.67 5.54 21.46
CA MET A 783 -33.81 5.75 22.91
C MET A 783 -33.12 4.65 23.71
N ALA A 784 -33.36 3.38 23.37
CA ALA A 784 -32.71 2.23 24.02
C ALA A 784 -31.19 2.27 23.84
N SER A 785 -30.72 2.54 22.61
CA SER A 785 -29.30 2.67 22.29
C SER A 785 -28.64 3.85 23.02
N SER A 786 -29.34 4.98 23.17
CA SER A 786 -28.82 6.16 23.88
C SER A 786 -28.55 5.87 25.37
N GLU A 787 -29.47 5.14 26.02
CA GLU A 787 -29.25 4.68 27.40
C GLU A 787 -28.11 3.66 27.47
N ALA A 788 -28.03 2.75 26.49
CA ALA A 788 -26.97 1.76 26.42
C ALA A 788 -25.58 2.37 26.31
N ILE A 789 -25.37 3.32 25.38
CA ILE A 789 -24.10 4.03 25.23
C ILE A 789 -23.74 4.77 26.52
N LYS A 790 -24.72 5.40 27.17
CA LYS A 790 -24.49 6.12 28.42
C LYS A 790 -24.00 5.20 29.53
N ARG A 791 -24.54 3.99 29.63
CA ARG A 791 -24.11 2.99 30.61
C ARG A 791 -22.76 2.37 30.28
N ALA A 792 -22.57 1.95 29.03
CA ALA A 792 -21.34 1.33 28.57
C ALA A 792 -20.11 2.25 28.72
N THR A 793 -20.27 3.53 28.36
CA THR A 793 -19.14 4.48 28.31
C THR A 793 -19.01 5.36 29.56
N GLY A 794 -20.03 5.42 30.42
CA GLY A 794 -20.16 6.42 31.49
C GLY A 794 -20.27 7.87 30.99
N LYS A 795 -20.31 8.08 29.68
CA LYS A 795 -20.32 9.39 29.02
C LYS A 795 -21.61 9.55 28.23
N ARG A 796 -21.96 10.80 27.93
CA ARG A 796 -23.05 11.08 27.01
C ARG A 796 -22.55 10.84 25.57
N GLY A 797 -22.85 9.68 25.00
CA GLY A 797 -22.50 9.36 23.62
C GLY A 797 -23.44 9.96 22.58
N LEU A 798 -23.07 9.77 21.31
CA LEU A 798 -23.90 10.11 20.15
C LEU A 798 -24.63 8.83 19.69
N VAL A 799 -25.92 8.96 19.41
CA VAL A 799 -26.68 7.97 18.65
C VAL A 799 -27.11 8.64 17.36
N MET A 800 -26.61 8.15 16.24
CA MET A 800 -27.06 8.52 14.92
C MET A 800 -28.04 7.47 14.42
N ALA A 801 -29.10 7.90 13.76
CA ALA A 801 -30.11 7.01 13.19
C ALA A 801 -30.40 7.49 11.76
N ARG A 802 -30.59 6.55 10.85
CA ARG A 802 -30.96 6.84 9.46
C ARG A 802 -32.32 7.56 9.37
N PHE A 803 -33.27 7.18 10.22
CA PHE A 803 -34.60 7.79 10.28
C PHE A 803 -35.16 7.90 11.70
N VAL A 804 -35.72 9.07 12.01
CA VAL A 804 -36.50 9.33 13.22
C VAL A 804 -37.61 10.33 12.90
N VAL A 805 -38.83 10.10 13.38
CA VAL A 805 -40.01 10.94 13.08
C VAL A 805 -39.93 12.33 13.74
N ILE A 806 -39.21 12.46 14.85
CA ILE A 806 -39.04 13.73 15.56
C ILE A 806 -37.54 14.03 15.67
N PRO A 807 -37.04 15.18 15.17
CA PRO A 807 -35.65 15.54 15.30
C PRO A 807 -35.30 15.81 16.77
N THR A 808 -34.47 14.96 17.36
CA THR A 808 -33.98 15.08 18.74
C THR A 808 -32.49 15.48 18.81
N THR A 809 -31.96 16.07 17.73
CA THR A 809 -30.52 16.28 17.49
C THR A 809 -29.89 17.22 18.51
N LYS A 810 -29.16 16.63 19.46
CA LYS A 810 -28.44 17.33 20.53
C LYS A 810 -26.96 17.60 20.22
N TYR A 811 -26.49 17.26 19.00
CA TYR A 811 -25.08 17.31 18.64
C TYR A 811 -24.85 17.86 17.23
N THR A 812 -23.72 18.53 17.06
CA THR A 812 -23.21 18.94 15.76
C THR A 812 -22.50 17.74 15.12
N HIS A 813 -23.09 17.10 14.11
CA HIS A 813 -22.45 16.01 13.36
C HIS A 813 -22.04 16.47 11.95
N PHE A 814 -20.93 15.96 11.43
CA PHE A 814 -20.46 16.14 10.06
C PHE A 814 -19.66 14.90 9.69
N ARG A 815 -19.97 14.31 8.53
CA ARG A 815 -19.29 13.13 8.03
C ARG A 815 -19.20 13.15 6.52
N ASN A 816 -18.24 12.41 6.01
CA ASN A 816 -18.22 11.99 4.62
C ASN A 816 -18.78 10.57 4.54
N HIS A 817 -19.74 10.33 3.66
CA HIS A 817 -20.35 9.02 3.43
C HIS A 817 -20.53 8.82 1.93
N ASN A 818 -20.20 7.64 1.42
CA ASN A 818 -20.19 7.38 -0.03
C ASN A 818 -20.73 6.00 -0.36
N HIS A 819 -21.42 5.90 -1.50
CA HIS A 819 -21.79 4.65 -2.14
C HIS A 819 -21.05 4.55 -3.49
N GLY A 820 -20.22 3.53 -3.68
CA GLY A 820 -19.50 3.27 -4.95
C GLY A 820 -18.10 2.66 -4.77
N LYS A 821 -17.48 2.25 -5.89
CA LYS A 821 -16.20 1.51 -5.92
C LYS A 821 -14.94 2.36 -5.74
N VAL A 822 -15.04 3.69 -5.74
CA VAL A 822 -13.89 4.60 -5.62
C VAL A 822 -13.86 5.18 -4.22
N GLU A 823 -12.72 5.07 -3.54
CA GLU A 823 -12.49 5.73 -2.24
C GLU A 823 -12.68 7.25 -2.39
N LYS A 824 -13.54 7.85 -1.56
CA LYS A 824 -13.83 9.30 -1.58
C LYS A 824 -13.38 10.02 -0.32
N ASP A 825 -12.37 9.53 0.38
CA ASP A 825 -11.75 10.22 1.52
C ASP A 825 -11.33 11.64 1.09
N PRO A 826 -11.69 12.72 1.84
CA PRO A 826 -11.29 14.08 1.51
C PRO A 826 -9.79 14.28 1.32
N ALA A 827 -8.94 13.43 1.92
CA ALA A 827 -7.49 13.47 1.75
C ALA A 827 -7.01 12.99 0.36
N GLN A 828 -7.85 12.32 -0.43
CA GLN A 828 -7.49 11.75 -1.74
C GLN A 828 -7.16 12.83 -2.78
N TRP A 829 -7.80 14.00 -2.72
CA TRP A 829 -7.60 15.10 -3.67
C TRP A 829 -7.09 16.34 -2.96
N VAL A 830 -5.98 16.90 -3.42
CA VAL A 830 -5.33 18.08 -2.81
C VAL A 830 -6.30 19.26 -2.66
N SER A 831 -7.07 19.56 -3.70
CA SER A 831 -8.06 20.65 -3.68
C SER A 831 -9.18 20.40 -2.67
N VAL A 832 -9.69 19.17 -2.61
CA VAL A 832 -10.72 18.76 -1.63
C VAL A 832 -10.15 18.81 -0.22
N ALA A 833 -8.94 18.29 0.02
CA ALA A 833 -8.30 18.29 1.32
C ALA A 833 -8.09 19.71 1.87
N LYS A 834 -7.64 20.65 1.01
CA LYS A 834 -7.52 22.08 1.37
C LYS A 834 -8.89 22.69 1.71
N ALA A 835 -9.90 22.48 0.86
CA ALA A 835 -11.25 23.01 1.09
C ALA A 835 -11.89 22.43 2.36
N SER A 836 -11.82 21.12 2.55
CA SER A 836 -12.29 20.40 3.74
C SER A 836 -11.59 20.88 5.00
N ARG A 837 -10.26 21.08 4.96
CA ARG A 837 -9.53 21.64 6.11
C ARG A 837 -10.05 23.03 6.48
N LYS A 838 -10.26 23.92 5.51
CA LYS A 838 -10.80 25.27 5.76
C LYS A 838 -12.21 25.20 6.35
N ALA A 839 -13.10 24.43 5.74
CA ALA A 839 -14.48 24.25 6.21
C ALA A 839 -14.53 23.65 7.63
N ASN A 840 -13.72 22.61 7.90
CA ASN A 840 -13.66 21.97 9.21
C ASN A 840 -13.09 22.92 10.27
N LEU A 841 -12.00 23.63 9.99
CA LEU A 841 -11.44 24.61 10.93
C LEU A 841 -12.41 25.77 11.19
N PHE A 842 -13.18 26.22 10.18
CA PHE A 842 -14.24 27.20 10.36
C PHE A 842 -15.33 26.67 11.29
N ARG A 843 -15.80 25.43 11.07
CA ARG A 843 -16.77 24.77 11.96
C ARG A 843 -16.22 24.65 13.39
N TYR A 844 -14.98 24.20 13.56
CA TYR A 844 -14.37 23.94 14.88
C TYR A 844 -14.23 25.24 15.68
N ARG A 845 -13.94 26.34 14.96
CA ARG A 845 -13.93 27.68 15.53
C ARG A 845 -15.31 28.07 16.07
N HIS A 846 -16.40 27.70 15.40
CA HIS A 846 -17.77 28.06 15.77
C HIS A 846 -18.51 26.97 16.57
N LEU A 847 -17.82 25.93 17.05
CA LEU A 847 -18.42 24.91 17.91
C LEU A 847 -19.15 25.51 19.13
N PRO A 848 -18.60 26.51 19.86
CA PRO A 848 -19.31 27.10 20.99
C PRO A 848 -20.69 27.65 20.60
N TYR A 849 -20.77 28.42 19.51
CA TYR A 849 -22.03 28.91 18.97
C TYR A 849 -23.00 27.79 18.59
N LEU A 850 -22.52 26.78 17.87
CA LEU A 850 -23.35 25.64 17.48
C LEU A 850 -23.86 24.84 18.69
N TYR A 851 -23.04 24.66 19.73
CA TYR A 851 -23.46 24.01 20.97
C TYR A 851 -24.57 24.80 21.66
N SER A 852 -24.48 26.13 21.75
CA SER A 852 -25.56 26.97 22.29
C SER A 852 -26.85 26.83 21.49
N LEU A 853 -26.77 26.73 20.15
CA LEU A 853 -27.94 26.50 19.30
C LEU A 853 -28.58 25.12 19.54
N HIS A 854 -27.78 24.06 19.61
CA HIS A 854 -28.28 22.71 19.92
C HIS A 854 -28.88 22.62 21.32
N PHE A 855 -28.26 23.30 22.30
CA PHE A 855 -28.80 23.38 23.66
C PHE A 855 -30.18 24.06 23.66
N SER A 856 -30.29 25.24 23.05
CA SER A 856 -31.55 25.97 22.94
C SER A 856 -32.64 25.14 22.23
N SER A 857 -32.30 24.53 21.09
CA SER A 857 -33.21 23.63 20.35
C SER A 857 -33.66 22.44 21.21
N SER A 858 -32.77 21.88 22.02
CA SER A 858 -33.10 20.72 22.87
C SER A 858 -34.03 21.02 24.06
N ILE A 859 -34.11 22.29 24.48
CA ILE A 859 -34.94 22.73 25.61
C ILE A 859 -36.24 23.39 25.14
N LYS A 860 -36.16 24.25 24.12
CA LYS A 860 -37.27 25.10 23.67
C LYS A 860 -37.95 24.57 22.41
N GLY A 861 -37.37 23.57 21.75
CA GLY A 861 -37.74 23.18 20.39
C GLY A 861 -37.16 24.12 19.32
N GLY A 862 -37.52 23.90 18.06
CA GLY A 862 -37.00 24.63 16.90
C GLY A 862 -35.75 24.00 16.26
N THR A 863 -35.19 24.63 15.23
CA THR A 863 -34.09 24.06 14.42
C THR A 863 -32.79 24.87 14.52
N VAL A 864 -31.65 24.16 14.45
CA VAL A 864 -30.31 24.75 14.39
C VAL A 864 -30.00 25.29 12.99
N ILE A 865 -30.34 24.51 11.96
CA ILE A 865 -30.31 24.93 10.56
C ILE A 865 -31.71 25.45 10.20
N ARG A 866 -31.81 26.68 9.70
CA ARG A 866 -33.08 27.35 9.41
C ARG A 866 -33.16 27.80 7.96
N PRO A 867 -34.28 27.56 7.25
CA PRO A 867 -34.52 28.23 5.99
C PRO A 867 -34.75 29.73 6.22
N LEU A 868 -34.46 30.57 5.23
CA LEU A 868 -34.55 32.03 5.39
C LEU A 868 -35.97 32.49 5.75
N PHE A 869 -37.01 31.88 5.17
CA PHE A 869 -38.41 32.26 5.44
C PHE A 869 -38.86 32.01 6.88
N PHE A 870 -38.19 31.14 7.64
CA PHE A 870 -38.47 30.96 9.07
C PHE A 870 -38.05 32.17 9.90
N GLU A 871 -37.00 32.89 9.46
CA GLU A 871 -36.47 34.05 10.17
C GLU A 871 -36.99 35.38 9.57
N PHE A 872 -37.32 35.36 8.28
CA PHE A 872 -37.80 36.53 7.53
C PHE A 872 -39.13 36.23 6.81
N PRO A 873 -40.20 35.86 7.54
CA PRO A 873 -41.43 35.39 6.91
C PRO A 873 -42.15 36.47 6.11
N GLU A 874 -41.96 37.76 6.43
CA GLU A 874 -42.58 38.85 5.66
C GLU A 874 -41.75 39.29 4.44
N ASP A 875 -40.66 38.60 4.12
CA ASP A 875 -39.87 38.81 2.92
C ASP A 875 -40.19 37.71 1.89
N PRO A 876 -41.05 37.98 0.88
CA PRO A 876 -41.53 36.95 -0.05
C PRO A 876 -40.42 36.31 -0.90
N ILE A 877 -39.27 36.98 -1.04
CA ILE A 877 -38.12 36.41 -1.78
C ILE A 877 -37.61 35.16 -1.06
N THR A 878 -37.69 35.12 0.26
CA THR A 878 -37.15 34.03 1.07
C THR A 878 -37.95 32.73 1.01
N TRP A 879 -39.20 32.77 0.54
CA TRP A 879 -40.11 31.62 0.53
C TRP A 879 -39.68 30.51 -0.44
N ASN A 880 -38.96 30.88 -1.50
CA ASN A 880 -38.53 29.97 -2.57
C ASN A 880 -37.02 29.70 -2.58
N ILE A 881 -36.29 30.09 -1.53
CA ILE A 881 -34.85 29.86 -1.43
C ILE A 881 -34.59 28.47 -0.85
N ASN A 882 -33.99 27.60 -1.68
CA ASN A 882 -33.81 26.18 -1.34
C ASN A 882 -32.42 25.83 -0.81
N PHE A 883 -31.36 26.53 -1.26
CA PHE A 883 -29.97 26.15 -0.97
C PHE A 883 -29.28 27.04 0.07
N GLU A 884 -29.79 28.24 0.32
CA GLU A 884 -29.25 29.14 1.34
C GLU A 884 -29.93 28.89 2.68
N PHE A 885 -29.16 28.91 3.76
CA PHE A 885 -29.68 28.62 5.09
C PHE A 885 -28.95 29.38 6.18
N LEU A 886 -29.55 29.43 7.37
CA LEU A 886 -28.96 30.05 8.55
C LEU A 886 -28.54 29.00 9.58
N TRP A 887 -27.41 29.23 10.25
CA TRP A 887 -27.13 28.66 11.57
C TRP A 887 -27.72 29.59 12.64
N GLY A 888 -28.80 29.14 13.27
CA GLY A 888 -29.61 29.96 14.16
C GLY A 888 -30.23 31.14 13.41
N SER A 889 -30.38 32.28 14.06
CA SER A 889 -30.88 33.54 13.45
C SER A 889 -29.76 34.49 12.99
N LYS A 890 -28.50 34.14 13.29
CA LYS A 890 -27.37 35.09 13.27
C LYS A 890 -26.35 34.87 12.14
N MET A 891 -26.25 33.68 11.54
CA MET A 891 -25.20 33.37 10.55
C MET A 891 -25.79 32.73 9.29
N LEU A 892 -25.67 33.39 8.14
CA LEU A 892 -26.16 32.94 6.83
C LEU A 892 -25.04 32.25 6.06
N ILE A 893 -25.36 31.09 5.48
CA ILE A 893 -24.43 30.27 4.70
C ILE A 893 -24.97 30.15 3.27
N LEU A 894 -24.11 30.44 2.30
CA LEU A 894 -24.41 30.35 0.87
C LEU A 894 -23.56 29.23 0.24
N PRO A 895 -24.11 28.02 0.07
CA PRO A 895 -23.36 26.89 -0.46
C PRO A 895 -23.12 26.98 -1.98
N VAL A 896 -21.97 26.45 -2.42
CA VAL A 896 -21.65 26.26 -3.84
C VAL A 896 -22.05 24.84 -4.23
N VAL A 897 -23.20 24.67 -4.90
CA VAL A 897 -23.82 23.34 -5.13
C VAL A 897 -23.60 22.76 -6.53
N TYR A 898 -23.09 23.56 -7.48
CA TYR A 898 -22.91 23.13 -8.87
C TYR A 898 -21.45 22.81 -9.19
N PRO A 899 -21.15 21.67 -9.85
CA PRO A 899 -19.79 21.34 -10.27
C PRO A 899 -19.17 22.40 -11.18
N GLY A 900 -17.91 22.75 -10.93
CA GLY A 900 -17.16 23.72 -11.75
C GLY A 900 -17.59 25.17 -11.61
N ALA A 901 -18.51 25.49 -10.68
CA ALA A 901 -18.94 26.86 -10.44
C ALA A 901 -17.77 27.75 -9.99
N THR A 902 -17.55 28.85 -10.69
CA THR A 902 -16.53 29.87 -10.34
C THR A 902 -17.13 31.06 -9.59
N THR A 903 -18.46 31.15 -9.55
CA THR A 903 -19.23 32.13 -8.77
C THR A 903 -20.47 31.47 -8.16
N VAL A 904 -21.02 32.10 -7.12
CA VAL A 904 -22.30 31.72 -6.51
C VAL A 904 -23.10 32.97 -6.22
N SER A 905 -24.40 32.94 -6.52
CA SER A 905 -25.32 34.05 -6.27
C SER A 905 -26.23 33.70 -5.10
N GLY A 906 -26.53 34.69 -4.26
CA GLY A 906 -27.51 34.51 -3.21
C GLY A 906 -28.13 35.80 -2.67
N TYR A 907 -29.14 35.65 -1.82
CA TYR A 907 -29.98 36.74 -1.32
C TYR A 907 -29.71 37.04 0.16
N LEU A 908 -29.35 38.29 0.46
CA LEU A 908 -29.20 38.79 1.81
C LEU A 908 -30.43 39.61 2.23
N PRO A 909 -31.24 39.16 3.21
CA PRO A 909 -32.47 39.85 3.62
C PRO A 909 -32.28 41.34 3.94
N THR A 910 -33.16 42.18 3.39
CA THR A 910 -33.04 43.65 3.42
C THR A 910 -33.33 44.29 4.77
N LYS A 911 -34.08 43.62 5.64
CA LYS A 911 -34.37 44.07 7.03
C LYS A 911 -33.18 43.92 7.98
N ALA A 912 -32.03 43.44 7.52
CA ALA A 912 -30.83 43.27 8.34
C ALA A 912 -29.57 43.76 7.62
N LYS A 913 -28.57 44.16 8.42
CA LYS A 913 -27.19 44.36 7.95
C LYS A 913 -26.46 43.02 7.97
N TRP A 914 -25.55 42.83 7.03
CA TRP A 914 -24.78 41.60 6.89
C TRP A 914 -23.30 41.91 6.80
N PHE A 915 -22.49 41.24 7.61
CA PHE A 915 -21.04 41.35 7.59
C PHE A 915 -20.44 40.04 7.08
N SER A 916 -19.43 40.14 6.24
CA SER A 916 -18.81 38.96 5.64
C SER A 916 -17.87 38.24 6.61
N LEU A 917 -18.00 36.92 6.69
CA LEU A 917 -17.01 35.99 7.25
C LEU A 917 -16.28 35.22 6.14
N TYR A 918 -16.48 35.61 4.89
CA TYR A 918 -15.87 35.04 3.71
C TYR A 918 -14.47 35.61 3.48
N ASP A 919 -13.49 34.75 3.14
CA ASP A 919 -12.07 35.11 2.96
C ASP A 919 -11.87 36.33 2.02
N TYR A 920 -12.70 36.46 0.98
CA TYR A 920 -12.61 37.52 -0.04
C TYR A 920 -12.81 38.94 0.52
N ASN A 921 -13.66 39.10 1.54
CA ASN A 921 -14.05 40.41 2.07
C ASN A 921 -14.35 40.38 3.57
N TYR A 922 -13.59 39.59 4.31
CA TYR A 922 -13.78 39.33 5.75
C TYR A 922 -13.93 40.62 6.57
N GLY A 923 -14.95 40.67 7.42
CA GLY A 923 -15.29 41.82 8.27
C GLY A 923 -15.99 42.98 7.55
N GLY A 924 -16.08 42.95 6.21
CA GLY A 924 -16.73 43.99 5.43
C GLY A 924 -18.25 43.96 5.52
N LEU A 925 -18.89 45.13 5.54
CA LEU A 925 -20.34 45.27 5.38
C LEU A 925 -20.73 44.91 3.94
N VAL A 926 -21.70 44.01 3.79
CA VAL A 926 -22.20 43.53 2.50
C VAL A 926 -23.56 44.16 2.22
N LYS A 927 -23.79 44.56 0.96
CA LYS A 927 -25.05 45.15 0.52
C LYS A 927 -26.18 44.11 0.64
N SER A 928 -27.28 44.46 1.29
CA SER A 928 -28.47 43.58 1.32
C SER A 928 -29.14 43.50 -0.07
N GLY A 929 -29.85 42.41 -0.34
CA GLY A 929 -30.41 42.05 -1.64
C GLY A 929 -29.64 40.94 -2.34
N ASN A 930 -29.86 40.77 -3.64
CA ASN A 930 -29.17 39.78 -4.46
C ASN A 930 -27.71 40.18 -4.68
N ASN A 931 -26.79 39.25 -4.41
CA ASN A 931 -25.35 39.42 -4.59
C ASN A 931 -24.74 38.21 -5.29
N THR A 932 -23.59 38.40 -5.94
CA THR A 932 -22.78 37.33 -6.53
C THR A 932 -21.38 37.38 -5.95
N PHE A 933 -20.88 36.23 -5.53
CA PHE A 933 -19.58 36.07 -4.90
C PHE A 933 -18.71 35.10 -5.71
N PRO A 934 -17.38 35.27 -5.72
CA PRO A 934 -16.48 34.25 -6.26
C PRO A 934 -16.66 32.92 -5.50
N ALA A 935 -16.51 31.79 -6.20
CA ALA A 935 -16.62 30.44 -5.66
C ALA A 935 -15.32 29.66 -5.88
N SER A 936 -14.20 30.22 -5.42
CA SER A 936 -12.89 29.55 -5.51
C SER A 936 -12.77 28.42 -4.49
N VAL A 937 -12.22 27.27 -4.91
CA VAL A 937 -11.85 26.17 -4.01
C VAL A 937 -10.75 26.56 -3.00
N GLU A 938 -10.05 27.67 -3.27
CA GLU A 938 -9.05 28.23 -2.38
C GLU A 938 -9.64 29.17 -1.32
N PHE A 939 -10.96 29.41 -1.28
CA PHE A 939 -11.60 30.21 -0.22
C PHE A 939 -12.62 29.38 0.58
N LEU A 940 -12.92 29.79 1.82
CA LEU A 940 -14.14 29.33 2.50
C LEU A 940 -15.37 29.66 1.65
N ILE A 941 -16.46 28.89 1.68
CA ILE A 941 -17.70 29.32 1.02
C ILE A 941 -18.21 30.67 1.59
N PRO A 942 -19.05 31.44 0.87
CA PRO A 942 -19.58 32.68 1.40
C PRO A 942 -20.43 32.44 2.67
N VAL A 943 -20.01 33.07 3.76
CA VAL A 943 -20.70 33.04 5.06
C VAL A 943 -20.82 34.46 5.56
N PHE A 944 -21.97 34.82 6.13
CA PHE A 944 -22.29 36.17 6.59
C PHE A 944 -22.85 36.14 7.99
N VAL A 945 -22.50 37.13 8.81
CA VAL A 945 -23.06 37.33 10.14
C VAL A 945 -24.00 38.54 10.13
N ARG A 946 -25.16 38.39 10.75
CA ARG A 946 -26.17 39.43 10.88
C ARG A 946 -25.69 40.52 11.84
N GLY A 947 -25.96 41.79 11.54
CA GLY A 947 -25.82 42.89 12.50
C GLY A 947 -26.61 42.62 13.79
N GLY A 948 -26.13 43.18 14.90
CA GLY A 948 -26.69 42.96 16.24
C GLY A 948 -26.28 41.62 16.86
N SER A 949 -25.35 40.88 16.24
CA SER A 949 -25.00 39.53 16.67
C SER A 949 -23.71 39.48 17.47
N ILE A 950 -23.75 38.75 18.59
CA ILE A 950 -22.59 38.26 19.31
C ILE A 950 -22.49 36.75 19.08
N ILE A 951 -21.34 36.30 18.54
CA ILE A 951 -21.07 34.90 18.21
C ILE A 951 -19.89 34.40 19.05
N PRO A 952 -20.10 33.47 19.99
CA PRO A 952 -19.00 32.82 20.70
C PRO A 952 -18.28 31.85 19.77
N ARG A 953 -16.95 31.93 19.77
CA ARG A 953 -16.07 31.08 19.00
C ARG A 953 -14.82 30.75 19.82
N GLN A 954 -13.99 29.85 19.33
CA GLN A 954 -12.73 29.46 19.99
C GLN A 954 -11.65 29.25 18.92
N ARG A 955 -10.37 29.33 19.30
CA ARG A 955 -9.31 28.93 18.35
C ARG A 955 -9.41 27.43 18.08
N SER A 956 -9.49 27.04 16.80
CA SER A 956 -9.61 25.64 16.39
C SER A 956 -8.30 24.87 16.53
N GLY A 957 -8.39 23.63 17.00
CA GLY A 957 -7.33 22.61 17.01
C GLY A 957 -7.61 21.48 16.01
N MET A 958 -6.82 20.40 16.06
CA MET A 958 -6.97 19.25 15.15
C MET A 958 -8.11 18.32 15.56
N THR A 959 -8.49 18.35 16.84
CA THR A 959 -9.65 17.66 17.41
C THR A 959 -10.50 18.65 18.23
N THR A 960 -11.73 18.29 18.55
CA THR A 960 -12.56 19.00 19.53
C THR A 960 -11.91 19.02 20.91
N VAL A 961 -11.20 17.95 21.30
CA VAL A 961 -10.47 17.86 22.58
C VAL A 961 -9.38 18.92 22.65
N GLU A 962 -8.58 19.08 21.59
CA GLU A 962 -7.58 20.14 21.52
C GLU A 962 -8.21 21.53 21.41
N SER A 963 -9.26 21.67 20.60
CA SER A 963 -9.93 22.97 20.39
C SER A 963 -10.46 23.57 21.70
N ARG A 964 -10.98 22.71 22.61
CA ARG A 964 -11.51 23.13 23.93
C ARG A 964 -10.44 23.63 24.91
N LYS A 965 -9.17 23.29 24.69
CA LYS A 965 -8.05 23.80 25.50
C LYS A 965 -7.65 25.22 25.11
N ASN A 966 -8.10 25.69 23.95
CA ASN A 966 -7.74 27.00 23.43
C ASN A 966 -8.67 28.11 23.95
N GLU A 967 -8.19 29.35 23.83
CA GLU A 967 -8.90 30.56 24.22
C GLU A 967 -10.25 30.73 23.49
N PHE A 968 -11.24 31.22 24.23
CA PHE A 968 -12.52 31.67 23.69
C PHE A 968 -12.39 33.07 23.10
N GLN A 969 -13.22 33.34 22.10
CA GLN A 969 -13.32 34.63 21.45
C GLN A 969 -14.79 34.99 21.24
N LEU A 970 -15.12 36.27 21.32
CA LEU A 970 -16.42 36.79 20.89
C LEU A 970 -16.24 37.58 19.60
N LEU A 971 -16.99 37.19 18.58
CA LEU A 971 -17.17 37.97 17.35
C LEU A 971 -18.40 38.87 17.54
N ILE A 972 -18.21 40.18 17.48
CA ILE A 972 -19.29 41.17 17.62
C ILE A 972 -19.53 41.85 16.29
N ALA A 973 -20.75 41.71 15.76
CA ALA A 973 -21.24 42.38 14.57
C ALA A 973 -22.27 43.45 14.99
N PRO A 974 -21.90 44.73 15.08
CA PRO A 974 -22.78 45.76 15.64
C PRO A 974 -23.87 46.20 14.65
N ASP A 975 -25.04 46.59 15.18
CA ASP A 975 -26.13 47.20 14.39
C ASP A 975 -25.94 48.70 14.17
N THR A 976 -25.27 49.39 15.10
CA THR A 976 -24.93 50.81 15.08
C THR A 976 -23.41 50.99 15.26
N ILE A 977 -22.80 51.99 14.59
CA ILE A 977 -21.34 52.21 14.62
C ILE A 977 -20.86 52.82 15.97
N GLN A 978 -21.76 53.13 16.92
CA GLN A 978 -21.42 53.68 18.24
C GLN A 978 -21.44 52.59 19.32
N LEU A 979 -20.27 52.30 19.91
CA LEU A 979 -20.12 51.63 21.20
C LEU A 979 -19.95 52.72 22.27
N ASP A 980 -21.00 53.07 23.00
CA ASP A 980 -20.96 54.02 24.11
C ASP A 980 -20.72 53.33 25.46
N GLY A 981 -19.65 52.53 25.56
CA GLY A 981 -19.00 52.15 26.83
C GLY A 981 -19.85 51.53 27.95
N ARG A 982 -21.15 51.25 27.74
CA ARG A 982 -22.05 50.63 28.72
C ARG A 982 -22.53 49.30 28.16
N GLY A 983 -22.28 48.25 28.94
CA GLY A 983 -22.38 46.85 28.53
C GLY A 983 -23.67 46.47 27.82
N ILE A 984 -23.52 45.63 26.79
CA ILE A 984 -24.61 44.93 26.13
C ILE A 984 -25.08 43.81 27.06
N ASN A 985 -26.29 43.92 27.61
CA ASN A 985 -26.93 42.88 28.42
C ASN A 985 -27.53 41.78 27.50
N GLU A 986 -26.69 40.90 26.93
CA GLU A 986 -27.14 39.58 26.47
C GLU A 986 -26.59 38.51 27.45
N LYS A 987 -27.49 37.70 28.04
CA LYS A 987 -27.09 36.52 28.82
C LYS A 987 -26.57 35.43 27.88
N LEU A 988 -25.27 35.11 27.98
CA LEU A 988 -24.64 33.96 27.34
C LEU A 988 -24.59 32.78 28.33
N GLU A 989 -25.21 31.66 27.96
CA GLU A 989 -25.07 30.38 28.69
C GLU A 989 -24.01 29.53 27.98
N LEU A 990 -22.88 29.28 28.66
CA LEU A 990 -21.69 28.64 28.09
C LEU A 990 -21.52 27.15 28.49
N ASP A 991 -22.16 26.68 29.57
CA ASP A 991 -22.19 25.26 29.98
C ASP A 991 -23.29 24.99 31.03
N ARG A 992 -23.59 23.70 31.28
CA ARG A 992 -24.56 23.13 32.25
C ARG A 992 -24.40 23.60 33.70
N GLU A 993 -23.29 24.23 34.09
CA GLU A 993 -22.93 24.47 35.49
C GLU A 993 -23.08 25.92 36.01
N ASN A 994 -23.74 26.84 35.29
CA ASN A 994 -24.06 28.18 35.84
C ASN A 994 -22.85 28.99 36.35
N HIS A 995 -21.64 28.79 35.82
CA HIS A 995 -20.48 29.62 36.18
C HIS A 995 -20.63 31.03 35.60
N ILE A 996 -20.78 32.04 36.46
CA ILE A 996 -20.72 33.46 36.11
C ILE A 996 -19.23 33.84 35.98
N LEU A 997 -18.77 34.12 34.76
CA LEU A 997 -17.38 34.52 34.51
C LEU A 997 -17.11 35.94 35.03
N ASN A 998 -16.18 36.07 35.98
CA ASN A 998 -15.57 37.35 36.38
C ASN A 998 -14.41 37.66 35.42
N ILE A 999 -14.55 38.70 34.59
CA ILE A 999 -13.58 39.08 33.55
C ILE A 999 -12.52 40.01 34.16
N THR A 1000 -11.25 39.58 34.21
CA THR A 1000 -10.14 40.34 34.85
C THR A 1000 -9.21 41.10 33.89
N SER A 1001 -9.25 40.85 32.57
CA SER A 1001 -8.51 41.67 31.59
C SER A 1001 -9.09 41.55 30.17
N MET A 1002 -9.18 42.68 29.45
CA MET A 1002 -9.88 42.82 28.17
C MET A 1002 -8.93 43.41 27.11
N HIS A 1003 -8.73 42.73 25.98
CA HIS A 1003 -7.99 43.27 24.82
C HIS A 1003 -8.94 43.37 23.61
N LEU A 1004 -9.09 44.59 23.09
CA LEU A 1004 -9.88 44.89 21.91
C LEU A 1004 -8.96 44.83 20.68
N ILE A 1005 -9.20 43.91 19.75
CA ILE A 1005 -8.46 43.86 18.47
C ILE A 1005 -9.38 44.36 17.36
N ASP A 1006 -9.02 45.50 16.78
CA ASP A 1006 -9.61 46.01 15.54
C ASP A 1006 -9.08 45.17 14.37
N LEU A 1007 -9.98 44.43 13.71
CA LEU A 1007 -9.63 43.48 12.65
C LEU A 1007 -9.38 44.18 11.30
N ASN A 1008 -9.59 45.49 11.19
CA ASN A 1008 -9.22 46.27 10.01
C ASN A 1008 -9.10 47.75 10.41
N LYS A 1009 -8.03 48.45 10.01
CA LYS A 1009 -7.84 49.90 10.23
C LYS A 1009 -8.98 50.83 9.72
N ASN A 1010 -10.13 50.32 9.26
CA ASN A 1010 -11.34 51.03 8.83
C ASN A 1010 -12.66 50.18 8.83
N GLY A 1011 -12.89 49.21 9.75
CA GLY A 1011 -14.12 48.38 9.76
C GLY A 1011 -14.78 48.16 11.14
N PRO A 1012 -16.11 47.96 11.26
CA PRO A 1012 -16.83 47.97 12.56
C PRO A 1012 -16.94 46.60 13.26
N VAL A 1013 -16.16 45.57 12.89
CA VAL A 1013 -16.24 44.23 13.50
C VAL A 1013 -15.14 44.05 14.54
N TRP A 1014 -15.54 43.78 15.79
CA TRP A 1014 -14.63 43.72 16.93
C TRP A 1014 -14.42 42.28 17.43
N MET A 1015 -13.21 41.97 17.90
CA MET A 1015 -12.87 40.67 18.51
C MET A 1015 -12.37 40.87 19.95
N LEU A 1016 -12.97 40.11 20.87
CA LEU A 1016 -12.55 40.00 22.28
C LEU A 1016 -11.94 38.62 22.52
N THR A 1017 -10.85 38.54 23.31
CA THR A 1017 -10.15 37.29 23.65
C THR A 1017 -9.86 37.20 25.15
N TRP A 1018 -9.97 36.01 25.75
CA TRP A 1018 -9.53 35.74 27.13
C TRP A 1018 -9.05 34.29 27.32
N ASN A 1019 -8.24 34.06 28.37
CA ASN A 1019 -7.68 32.76 28.72
C ASN A 1019 -8.66 31.93 29.57
N ASN A 1020 -8.68 30.60 29.39
CA ASN A 1020 -9.43 29.70 30.27
C ASN A 1020 -8.87 29.77 31.71
N LEU A 1021 -9.79 29.78 32.69
CA LEU A 1021 -9.54 29.37 34.08
C LEU A 1021 -10.05 27.93 34.25
#